data_AF-A0A8H7CMW0-F1
#
_entry.id   AF-A0A8H7CMW0-F1
#
_cell.length_a   1.000
_cell.length_b   1.000
_cell.length_c   1.000
_cell.angle_alpha   90.00
_cell.angle_beta   90.00
_cell.angle_gamma   90.00
#
_symmetry.space_group_name_H-M   'P 1'
#
loop_
_entity.id
_entity.type
_entity.pdbx_description
1 polymer ?
#
loop_
_entity_poly.entity_id
_entity_poly.type
_entity_poly.pdbx_seq_one_letter_code
_entity_poly.pdbx_strand_id
1 'polypeptide(L)'
;MLFPTFIVLSLVGRGAWGKLYEKVADLPGLRYDFIVVGGGTAGNVVANRLTEDPSVSVLVLEAGLSNAGVLSSQVPFLLNQLIPDDTYSWNYTTIPMPGLNGRSMPYYRAHITGWCILAERADDFNRYATLSGDQGWSWNKILPYFLKSEKWSAPADQHDTHGQFNPQVHGTNGPISVSLNGYSWSTFEQNIMQTTKQLPNDFPFNLDMNSGSPLGPGYSRPSAVGERSTSATGYLAPQFIKRPNLHVLLHAQASRLVNVTLKAGKPNFGGVEFKSGNSLHVAQTCKEIILSSGPVGTPPNPDELRHRRQRNVGKNASDHPSLFIMQWEVNSNETFQSINGNATRFAEGMAQWNSSRTGPFVDSGVGTHIGFFSPPDGLACFFPACGSVAGARSAAPRVYFHSWWIWSNWRKSHDHRHSCCQPRGSVTISSSDPFAPPLIDPGYLSSEFDVRALQDGVAMAQKFVSAPVWNGYLGDMTTNVTGMAADALETLIRETTGGSYHLVGTAGMSARGAPYGVVDPDLRVKGASGISVIDASVVPVVPSAHTQAVTYAFAERGADLLKQRWLTVIVRDPQHQRSAFPNNPYDPLSMAPSLSITIPKPPPLPAFLAHFIGSHAPLGPIESSLVTSYIGELESQVTLVDEAIANLRLRRADLLQSIKTHKSLLSPIRRLPPETLGEIFSLVVYATFHFGGISEVKHPVTRNAPWLFTHVCRHWSTVALANPALWSMIFLDLDCVRSQGSVLLTELCVQRSGNVPLTLKLFGENGIGDDEYGAPELHPVLTSLLSSCERWQKVNLSMNTSLLNQITPARGRLSTLTTLLLTIDLSMGSSPRRSFWNILSVAPQLHSLRALSWGDSGFLSASFKLPWHQLTRLSTTFASNTEALSALRKLSDIVECTFAWRKSEVLLNSSTIHVPYLRSLVLQVEGPDGFPDETFQKGTSLLDFLEMPCLQSLTTRETADEEALLGLVTRSDCAASLTRLHFHSSTVNQSAFLQLTQKMPRLTSLHIEDLDGTLLPGSENPGIPTFIHRLSDQWLKSREAFPDASPPRRWVRITDSHYSSNMSPVLAQMHQYGLSIEISSRSSFVDIILDDFRY
;
A
#
# COMPACT_ATOMS: atom_id res chain seq x y z
N MET A 1 14.88 83.98 0.23
CA MET A 1 14.86 83.78 -1.23
C MET A 1 15.53 82.42 -1.50
N LEU A 2 15.06 81.55 -2.40
CA LEU A 2 13.80 81.49 -3.16
C LEU A 2 13.50 80.00 -3.51
N PHE A 3 12.22 79.66 -3.68
CA PHE A 3 11.73 78.39 -4.27
C PHE A 3 11.86 78.45 -5.83
N PRO A 4 11.56 77.38 -6.60
CA PRO A 4 11.91 75.95 -6.42
C PRO A 4 12.32 75.25 -7.75
N THR A 5 12.76 73.98 -7.72
CA THR A 5 12.67 73.08 -8.90
C THR A 5 12.50 71.60 -8.52
N PHE A 6 11.33 71.26 -7.98
CA PHE A 6 10.87 69.86 -7.80
C PHE A 6 9.44 69.77 -8.34
N ILE A 7 9.24 69.10 -9.49
CA ILE A 7 8.00 68.51 -10.07
C ILE A 7 8.29 68.12 -11.54
N VAL A 8 7.51 67.18 -12.09
CA VAL A 8 7.64 66.58 -13.45
C VAL A 8 8.85 65.64 -13.68
N LEU A 9 8.84 64.48 -13.03
CA LEU A 9 9.20 63.21 -13.71
C LEU A 9 8.55 61.97 -13.09
N SER A 10 7.38 62.13 -12.46
CA SER A 10 6.69 61.12 -11.66
C SER A 10 5.43 60.57 -12.35
N LEU A 11 5.47 60.27 -13.66
CA LEU A 11 4.27 59.89 -14.42
C LEU A 11 4.45 58.98 -15.65
N VAL A 12 5.49 58.14 -15.70
CA VAL A 12 5.53 56.93 -16.54
C VAL A 12 6.10 55.79 -15.69
N GLY A 13 5.60 54.55 -15.85
CA GLY A 13 6.19 53.38 -15.19
C GLY A 13 5.49 52.88 -13.93
N ARG A 14 4.16 53.03 -13.79
CA ARG A 14 3.38 52.16 -12.87
C ARG A 14 3.35 50.72 -13.41
N GLY A 15 4.46 49.99 -13.26
CA GLY A 15 4.47 48.54 -13.39
C GLY A 15 3.55 47.94 -12.34
N ALA A 16 2.45 47.32 -12.76
CA ALA A 16 1.53 46.65 -11.86
C ALA A 16 2.14 45.32 -11.40
N TRP A 17 2.95 45.38 -10.34
CA TRP A 17 3.32 44.21 -9.55
C TRP A 17 2.04 43.52 -9.06
N GLY A 18 2.05 42.20 -9.05
CA GLY A 18 0.90 41.43 -8.58
C GLY A 18 0.62 41.65 -7.10
N LYS A 19 -0.66 41.60 -6.73
CA LYS A 19 -1.12 42.16 -5.46
C LYS A 19 -1.01 41.12 -4.34
N LEU A 20 0.21 40.98 -3.82
CA LEU A 20 0.44 40.57 -2.43
C LEU A 20 -0.17 41.62 -1.49
N TYR A 21 -0.63 41.19 -0.32
CA TYR A 21 -1.24 42.03 0.70
C TYR A 21 -0.58 41.78 2.06
N GLU A 22 -0.23 42.85 2.77
CA GLU A 22 0.24 42.78 4.17
C GLU A 22 -0.89 43.06 5.18
N LYS A 23 -2.01 43.62 4.72
CA LYS A 23 -3.09 44.14 5.57
C LYS A 23 -4.46 43.81 4.99
N VAL A 24 -5.38 43.42 5.87
CA VAL A 24 -6.77 43.09 5.52
C VAL A 24 -7.51 44.27 4.85
N ALA A 25 -7.20 45.51 5.24
CA ALA A 25 -7.86 46.71 4.74
C ALA A 25 -7.59 47.01 3.25
N ASP A 26 -6.51 46.46 2.67
CA ASP A 26 -6.14 46.70 1.28
C ASP A 26 -6.84 45.74 0.29
N LEU A 27 -7.37 44.61 0.81
CA LEU A 27 -8.14 43.61 0.06
C LEU A 27 -9.45 44.21 -0.47
N PRO A 28 -9.92 43.85 -1.68
CA PRO A 28 -11.20 44.31 -2.20
C PRO A 28 -12.42 43.67 -1.50
N GLY A 29 -12.19 42.73 -0.59
CA GLY A 29 -13.23 42.11 0.22
C GLY A 29 -12.74 40.84 0.92
N LEU A 30 -13.60 40.28 1.77
CA LEU A 30 -13.41 39.03 2.52
C LEU A 30 -14.39 37.93 2.07
N ARG A 31 -14.83 37.96 0.80
CA ARG A 31 -15.71 36.95 0.18
C ARG A 31 -15.09 36.47 -1.13
N TYR A 32 -14.94 35.15 -1.26
CA TYR A 32 -14.25 34.49 -2.37
C TYR A 32 -14.95 33.22 -2.81
N ASP A 33 -14.68 32.74 -4.02
CA ASP A 33 -15.06 31.40 -4.45
C ASP A 33 -14.34 30.36 -3.61
N PHE A 34 -13.02 30.49 -3.47
CA PHE A 34 -12.20 29.58 -2.67
C PHE A 34 -11.30 30.33 -1.68
N ILE A 35 -11.10 29.73 -0.51
CA ILE A 35 -10.11 30.17 0.48
C ILE A 35 -9.07 29.06 0.63
N VAL A 36 -7.81 29.36 0.33
CA VAL A 36 -6.66 28.49 0.58
C VAL A 36 -6.00 28.92 1.87
N VAL A 37 -5.81 27.99 2.80
CA VAL A 37 -5.12 28.22 4.07
C VAL A 37 -3.70 27.66 3.96
N GLY A 38 -2.70 28.52 4.07
CA GLY A 38 -1.29 28.22 3.80
C GLY A 38 -0.91 28.43 2.33
N GLY A 39 -0.07 29.44 2.05
CA GLY A 39 0.62 29.69 0.78
C GLY A 39 1.87 28.82 0.59
N GLY A 40 1.81 27.56 1.04
CA GLY A 40 2.93 26.63 1.00
C GLY A 40 3.20 26.04 -0.39
N THR A 41 3.88 24.88 -0.43
CA THR A 41 4.19 24.16 -1.67
C THR A 41 2.93 23.82 -2.46
N ALA A 42 1.88 23.29 -1.80
CA ALA A 42 0.62 22.94 -2.43
C ALA A 42 -0.35 24.13 -2.60
N GLY A 43 -0.45 25.02 -1.61
CA GLY A 43 -1.43 26.10 -1.64
C GLY A 43 -1.26 27.05 -2.83
N ASN A 44 -0.01 27.39 -3.17
CA ASN A 44 0.30 28.24 -4.33
C ASN A 44 -0.05 27.57 -5.66
N VAL A 45 0.09 26.24 -5.76
CA VAL A 45 -0.33 25.46 -6.94
C VAL A 45 -1.85 25.56 -7.09
N VAL A 46 -2.60 25.25 -6.03
CA VAL A 46 -4.06 25.26 -6.06
C VAL A 46 -4.59 26.66 -6.37
N ALA A 47 -4.05 27.69 -5.73
CA ALA A 47 -4.46 29.08 -5.96
C ALA A 47 -4.15 29.55 -7.39
N ASN A 48 -2.97 29.23 -7.93
CA ASN A 48 -2.65 29.52 -9.32
C ASN A 48 -3.57 28.74 -10.28
N ARG A 49 -3.71 27.43 -10.13
CA ARG A 49 -4.47 26.61 -11.07
C ARG A 49 -5.97 26.94 -11.06
N LEU A 50 -6.55 27.29 -9.91
CA LEU A 50 -7.94 27.76 -9.84
C LEU A 50 -8.13 29.11 -10.52
N THR A 51 -7.19 30.05 -10.36
CA THR A 51 -7.27 31.40 -10.96
C THR A 51 -6.85 31.47 -12.42
N GLU A 52 -6.58 30.34 -13.08
CA GLU A 52 -6.53 30.23 -14.54
C GLU A 52 -7.90 30.53 -15.17
N ASP A 53 -8.99 30.28 -14.44
CA ASP A 53 -10.33 30.74 -14.79
C ASP A 53 -10.55 32.16 -14.24
N PRO A 54 -10.75 33.20 -15.08
CA PRO A 54 -10.92 34.58 -14.62
C PRO A 54 -12.26 34.82 -13.89
N SER A 55 -13.20 33.88 -13.94
CA SER A 55 -14.46 33.94 -13.17
C SER A 55 -14.33 33.45 -11.73
N VAL A 56 -13.17 32.89 -11.35
CA VAL A 56 -12.93 32.25 -10.04
C VAL A 56 -12.03 33.12 -9.17
N SER A 57 -12.57 33.61 -8.07
CA SER A 57 -11.85 34.42 -7.07
C SER A 57 -11.23 33.57 -5.96
N VAL A 58 -9.95 33.74 -5.68
CA VAL A 58 -9.22 32.97 -4.65
C VAL A 58 -8.48 33.90 -3.70
N LEU A 59 -8.66 33.66 -2.41
CA LEU A 59 -7.84 34.22 -1.33
C LEU A 59 -6.92 33.14 -0.77
N VAL A 60 -5.62 33.42 -0.70
CA VAL A 60 -4.65 32.67 0.10
C VAL A 60 -4.42 33.41 1.41
N LEU A 61 -4.53 32.70 2.54
CA LEU A 61 -4.15 33.17 3.87
C LEU A 61 -2.82 32.52 4.25
N GLU A 62 -1.74 33.30 4.31
CA GLU A 62 -0.40 32.85 4.69
C GLU A 62 0.02 33.54 6.00
N ALA A 63 0.50 32.76 6.97
CA ALA A 63 0.94 33.28 8.26
C ALA A 63 2.29 34.02 8.16
N GLY A 64 3.16 33.52 7.28
CA GLY A 64 4.54 33.94 7.11
C GLY A 64 4.76 35.18 6.25
N LEU A 65 6.04 35.35 5.90
CA LEU A 65 6.57 36.49 5.14
C LEU A 65 6.60 36.22 3.62
N SER A 66 6.75 37.29 2.85
CA SER A 66 7.11 37.18 1.44
C SER A 66 8.54 36.62 1.29
N ASN A 67 8.77 35.81 0.25
CA ASN A 67 10.12 35.36 -0.11
C ASN A 67 10.88 36.36 -0.99
N ALA A 68 10.25 37.46 -1.40
CA ALA A 68 10.91 38.52 -2.15
C ALA A 68 12.01 39.19 -1.32
N GLY A 69 13.20 39.39 -1.91
CA GLY A 69 14.35 40.02 -1.24
C GLY A 69 15.11 39.13 -0.23
N VAL A 70 14.57 37.99 0.19
CA VAL A 70 15.24 37.06 1.13
C VAL A 70 16.37 36.30 0.43
N LEU A 71 17.59 36.83 0.50
CA LEU A 71 18.77 36.30 -0.22
C LEU A 71 19.07 34.83 0.12
N SER A 72 18.94 34.44 1.39
CA SER A 72 19.13 33.05 1.84
C SER A 72 18.07 32.07 1.30
N SER A 73 16.92 32.57 0.87
CA SER A 73 15.91 31.79 0.15
C SER A 73 16.24 31.64 -1.34
N GLN A 74 16.85 32.66 -1.95
CA GLN A 74 17.20 32.71 -3.38
C GLN A 74 18.47 31.93 -3.70
N VAL A 75 19.56 32.14 -2.94
CA VAL A 75 20.86 31.50 -3.15
C VAL A 75 20.78 30.03 -2.70
N PRO A 76 21.05 29.05 -3.58
CA PRO A 76 20.98 27.63 -3.22
C PRO A 76 21.82 27.24 -1.99
N PHE A 77 23.07 27.68 -1.93
CA PHE A 77 24.08 27.41 -0.89
C PHE A 77 23.72 27.97 0.50
N LEU A 78 23.01 29.10 0.57
CA LEU A 78 22.67 29.78 1.85
C LEU A 78 21.49 29.13 2.60
N LEU A 79 21.06 27.93 2.21
CA LEU A 79 20.00 27.14 2.88
C LEU A 79 20.18 27.06 4.40
N ASN A 80 21.41 26.89 4.88
CA ASN A 80 21.71 26.80 6.31
C ASN A 80 21.46 28.10 7.08
N GLN A 81 21.32 29.25 6.42
CA GLN A 81 21.04 30.53 7.10
C GLN A 81 19.55 30.71 7.44
N LEU A 82 18.66 29.91 6.86
CA LEU A 82 17.22 29.92 7.19
C LEU A 82 16.85 28.97 8.33
N ILE A 83 17.81 28.24 8.85
CA ILE A 83 17.60 27.20 9.86
C ILE A 83 18.73 27.35 10.90
N PRO A 84 18.48 27.89 12.11
CA PRO A 84 17.20 28.08 12.78
C PRO A 84 16.79 29.57 12.85
N ASP A 85 16.43 30.20 11.71
CA ASP A 85 15.93 31.59 11.73
C ASP A 85 14.42 31.61 11.98
N ASP A 86 14.03 31.97 13.21
CA ASP A 86 12.63 32.13 13.66
C ASP A 86 11.83 33.17 12.85
N THR A 87 12.51 34.02 12.07
CA THR A 87 11.86 34.93 11.10
C THR A 87 11.18 34.15 9.96
N TYR A 88 11.76 33.01 9.57
CA TYR A 88 11.38 32.21 8.40
C TYR A 88 11.08 30.74 8.73
N SER A 89 11.07 30.38 10.01
CA SER A 89 10.80 29.04 10.52
C SER A 89 9.77 29.11 11.64
N TRP A 90 8.86 28.14 11.72
CA TRP A 90 7.87 28.03 12.80
C TRP A 90 8.46 27.69 14.18
N ASN A 91 9.77 27.38 14.24
CA ASN A 91 10.51 26.93 15.44
C ASN A 91 9.77 25.90 16.31
N TYR A 92 9.06 24.96 15.67
CA TYR A 92 8.45 23.85 16.40
C TYR A 92 9.51 22.93 17.00
N THR A 93 9.15 22.23 18.06
CA THR A 93 9.92 21.12 18.63
C THR A 93 9.10 19.84 18.62
N THR A 94 9.78 18.68 18.66
CA THR A 94 9.12 17.41 18.94
C THR A 94 8.84 17.26 20.43
N ILE A 95 7.92 16.37 20.81
CA ILE A 95 7.90 15.83 22.17
C ILE A 95 9.21 15.05 22.47
N PRO A 96 9.52 14.78 23.75
CA PRO A 96 10.52 13.77 24.13
C PRO A 96 10.14 12.39 23.55
N MET A 97 10.94 11.86 22.62
CA MET A 97 10.65 10.59 21.95
C MET A 97 11.32 9.41 22.66
N PRO A 98 10.57 8.37 23.11
CA PRO A 98 11.16 7.19 23.74
C PRO A 98 12.17 6.47 22.84
N GLY A 99 11.91 6.38 21.53
CA GLY A 99 12.81 5.74 20.57
C GLY A 99 14.15 6.46 20.38
N LEU A 100 14.25 7.74 20.75
CA LEU A 100 15.50 8.52 20.77
C LEU A 100 15.98 8.81 22.20
N ASN A 101 15.82 7.84 23.12
CA ASN A 101 16.25 7.93 24.52
C ASN A 101 15.73 9.19 25.26
N GLY A 102 14.52 9.64 24.92
CA GLY A 102 13.89 10.83 25.52
C GLY A 102 14.31 12.17 24.90
N ARG A 103 15.09 12.18 23.82
CA ARG A 103 15.42 13.41 23.07
C ARG A 103 14.14 14.09 22.54
N SER A 104 14.00 15.38 22.82
CA SER A 104 13.22 16.33 22.01
C SER A 104 14.19 17.02 21.05
N MET A 105 13.72 17.43 19.86
CA MET A 105 14.54 18.12 18.86
C MET A 105 13.78 19.23 18.13
N PRO A 106 14.50 20.24 17.58
CA PRO A 106 13.91 21.21 16.65
C PRO A 106 13.31 20.51 15.42
N TYR A 107 12.13 20.97 15.01
CA TYR A 107 11.34 20.37 13.95
C TYR A 107 10.95 21.41 12.89
N TYR A 108 11.94 21.75 12.06
CA TYR A 108 11.87 22.91 11.19
C TYR A 108 10.77 22.82 10.12
N ARG A 109 9.94 23.86 10.06
CA ARG A 109 8.92 24.08 9.04
C ARG A 109 9.01 25.52 8.57
N ALA A 110 9.04 25.73 7.26
CA ALA A 110 9.16 27.06 6.69
C ALA A 110 7.92 27.92 7.01
N HIS A 111 8.17 29.13 7.52
CA HIS A 111 7.22 30.23 7.66
C HIS A 111 7.38 31.21 6.47
N ILE A 112 7.64 30.61 5.30
CA ILE A 112 7.98 31.24 4.02
C ILE A 112 7.81 30.19 2.90
N THR A 113 7.70 30.60 1.64
CA THR A 113 7.09 29.80 0.57
C THR A 113 8.07 28.94 -0.26
N GLY A 114 8.19 27.63 0.05
CA GLY A 114 8.44 26.53 -0.91
C GLY A 114 9.86 25.93 -1.07
N TRP A 115 10.00 24.61 -0.87
CA TRP A 115 11.22 23.75 -0.89
C TRP A 115 10.81 22.25 -1.06
N CYS A 116 11.66 21.20 -1.22
CA CYS A 116 12.88 20.80 -1.99
C CYS A 116 12.99 19.23 -1.85
N ILE A 117 13.62 18.33 -2.64
CA ILE A 117 14.27 18.21 -3.98
C ILE A 117 14.20 16.68 -4.36
N LEU A 118 14.00 16.24 -5.61
CA LEU A 118 13.31 14.94 -5.95
C LEU A 118 14.09 13.59 -5.96
N ALA A 119 13.32 12.49 -5.82
CA ALA A 119 13.55 11.09 -6.30
C ALA A 119 12.23 10.28 -6.13
N GLU A 120 11.79 9.36 -7.01
CA GLU A 120 10.46 8.71 -6.88
C GLU A 120 10.31 7.25 -7.36
N ARG A 121 9.34 6.54 -6.76
CA ARG A 121 9.06 5.11 -7.00
C ARG A 121 7.62 4.85 -7.46
N ALA A 122 7.45 4.10 -8.54
CA ALA A 122 6.15 3.75 -9.11
C ALA A 122 5.27 2.93 -8.14
N ASP A 123 5.90 2.06 -7.33
CA ASP A 123 5.23 1.21 -6.34
C ASP A 123 4.47 2.03 -5.29
N ASP A 124 5.00 3.17 -4.85
CA ASP A 124 4.36 4.01 -3.82
C ASP A 124 3.04 4.61 -4.33
N PHE A 125 3.02 5.11 -5.57
CA PHE A 125 1.81 5.64 -6.20
C PHE A 125 0.79 4.54 -6.52
N ASN A 126 1.25 3.36 -6.93
CA ASN A 126 0.38 2.19 -7.10
C ASN A 126 -0.20 1.73 -5.75
N ARG A 127 0.57 1.83 -4.65
CA ARG A 127 0.09 1.59 -3.27
C ARG A 127 -0.92 2.65 -2.84
N TYR A 128 -0.73 3.93 -3.15
CA TYR A 128 -1.71 4.98 -2.88
C TYR A 128 -3.02 4.78 -3.66
N ALA A 129 -2.95 4.30 -4.90
CA ALA A 129 -4.13 3.91 -5.68
C ALA A 129 -4.92 2.77 -5.02
N THR A 130 -4.23 1.77 -4.48
CA THR A 130 -4.85 0.66 -3.74
C THR A 130 -5.47 1.13 -2.42
N LEU A 131 -4.74 1.89 -1.59
CA LEU A 131 -5.21 2.39 -0.28
C LEU A 131 -6.39 3.38 -0.38
N SER A 132 -6.50 4.09 -1.51
CA SER A 132 -7.62 5.00 -1.80
C SER A 132 -8.75 4.35 -2.60
N GLY A 133 -8.51 3.20 -3.24
CA GLY A 133 -9.42 2.63 -4.23
C GLY A 133 -9.57 3.47 -5.51
N ASP A 134 -8.71 4.47 -5.73
CA ASP A 134 -8.73 5.36 -6.91
C ASP A 134 -7.46 5.18 -7.76
N GLN A 135 -7.64 4.52 -8.90
CA GLN A 135 -6.58 4.30 -9.89
C GLN A 135 -6.01 5.58 -10.51
N GLY A 136 -6.64 6.74 -10.32
CA GLY A 136 -6.08 8.04 -10.67
C GLY A 136 -4.83 8.41 -9.87
N TRP A 137 -4.54 7.76 -8.73
CA TRP A 137 -3.30 7.95 -7.96
C TRP A 137 -2.15 7.05 -8.42
N SER A 138 -2.39 6.10 -9.34
CA SER A 138 -1.35 5.16 -9.82
C SER A 138 -0.25 5.87 -10.59
N TRP A 139 0.95 5.27 -10.68
CA TRP A 139 2.12 5.87 -11.34
C TRP A 139 1.80 6.41 -12.75
N ASN A 140 1.14 5.57 -13.56
CA ASN A 140 0.75 5.89 -14.94
C ASN A 140 -0.32 7.00 -15.06
N LYS A 141 -0.92 7.44 -13.95
CA LYS A 141 -1.93 8.50 -13.89
C LYS A 141 -1.44 9.75 -13.16
N ILE A 142 -0.47 9.62 -12.26
CA ILE A 142 0.15 10.75 -11.57
C ILE A 142 1.33 11.36 -12.36
N LEU A 143 2.08 10.55 -13.14
CA LEU A 143 3.24 11.00 -13.93
C LEU A 143 2.97 12.26 -14.79
N PRO A 144 1.82 12.41 -15.49
CA PRO A 144 1.52 13.64 -16.21
C PRO A 144 1.47 14.91 -15.36
N TYR A 145 1.13 14.81 -14.06
CA TYR A 145 1.11 15.95 -13.14
C TYR A 145 2.51 16.36 -12.67
N PHE A 146 3.45 15.41 -12.58
CA PHE A 146 4.87 15.72 -12.41
C PHE A 146 5.39 16.53 -13.60
N LEU A 147 5.20 16.01 -14.80
CA LEU A 147 5.58 16.67 -16.06
C LEU A 147 4.88 18.04 -16.28
N LYS A 148 3.69 18.24 -15.69
CA LYS A 148 2.93 19.52 -15.68
C LYS A 148 3.52 20.55 -14.71
N SER A 149 4.14 20.09 -13.61
CA SER A 149 4.76 20.95 -12.59
C SER A 149 6.19 21.35 -12.92
N GLU A 150 6.93 20.50 -13.65
CA GLU A 150 8.36 20.62 -13.89
C GLU A 150 8.72 21.30 -15.23
N LYS A 151 9.79 22.10 -15.19
CA LYS A 151 10.55 22.59 -16.34
C LYS A 151 12.03 22.28 -16.15
N TRP A 152 12.46 21.19 -16.77
CA TRP A 152 13.84 20.85 -17.00
C TRP A 152 14.57 21.99 -17.72
N SER A 153 15.75 22.32 -17.22
CA SER A 153 16.58 23.45 -17.64
C SER A 153 18.05 23.02 -17.62
N ALA A 154 18.89 23.69 -18.40
CA ALA A 154 20.34 23.48 -18.35
C ALA A 154 20.91 23.89 -16.97
N PRO A 155 21.93 23.20 -16.45
CA PRO A 155 22.59 23.54 -15.18
C PRO A 155 23.31 24.90 -15.28
N ALA A 156 23.58 25.54 -14.15
CA ALA A 156 24.07 26.94 -14.13
C ALA A 156 25.42 27.15 -14.84
N ASP A 157 26.29 26.15 -14.85
CA ASP A 157 27.58 26.12 -15.55
C ASP A 157 27.49 25.69 -17.04
N GLN A 158 26.31 25.27 -17.51
CA GLN A 158 26.04 24.80 -18.88
C GLN A 158 26.91 23.60 -19.32
N HIS A 159 27.30 22.71 -18.39
CA HIS A 159 28.08 21.52 -18.73
C HIS A 159 27.31 20.50 -19.60
N ASP A 160 28.02 19.57 -20.25
CA ASP A 160 27.40 18.50 -21.03
C ASP A 160 26.72 17.49 -20.10
N THR A 161 25.39 17.44 -20.18
CA THR A 161 24.53 16.60 -19.32
C THR A 161 24.27 15.20 -19.90
N HIS A 162 24.91 14.84 -21.02
CA HIS A 162 24.70 13.58 -21.71
C HIS A 162 25.03 12.36 -20.82
N GLY A 163 24.03 11.51 -20.57
CA GLY A 163 24.17 10.29 -19.78
C GLY A 163 24.06 10.50 -18.25
N GLN A 164 23.66 11.68 -17.80
CA GLN A 164 23.45 11.99 -16.38
C GLN A 164 21.97 11.96 -15.93
N PHE A 165 21.03 11.99 -16.88
CA PHE A 165 19.57 11.94 -16.66
C PHE A 165 18.84 11.32 -17.86
N ASN A 166 17.54 11.04 -17.74
CA ASN A 166 16.69 10.55 -18.83
C ASN A 166 15.66 11.63 -19.27
N PRO A 167 15.84 12.27 -20.44
CA PRO A 167 14.89 13.29 -20.94
C PRO A 167 13.44 12.80 -21.14
N GLN A 168 13.17 11.49 -21.17
CA GLN A 168 11.82 10.95 -21.34
C GLN A 168 10.92 11.12 -20.10
N VAL A 169 11.49 11.30 -18.91
CA VAL A 169 10.74 11.28 -17.62
C VAL A 169 10.66 12.66 -16.95
N HIS A 170 11.10 13.70 -17.65
CA HIS A 170 11.19 15.07 -17.16
C HIS A 170 10.28 16.05 -17.93
N GLY A 171 9.61 16.94 -17.22
CA GLY A 171 8.73 17.97 -17.78
C GLY A 171 9.53 19.15 -18.32
N THR A 172 9.09 19.80 -19.40
CA THR A 172 9.84 20.91 -20.04
C THR A 172 9.09 22.24 -20.07
N ASN A 173 7.87 22.30 -19.52
CA ASN A 173 6.95 23.44 -19.68
C ASN A 173 6.27 23.90 -18.37
N GLY A 174 6.58 23.27 -17.23
CA GLY A 174 6.01 23.61 -15.94
C GLY A 174 6.55 24.91 -15.32
N PRO A 175 5.97 25.36 -14.21
CA PRO A 175 6.44 26.57 -13.50
C PRO A 175 7.65 26.33 -12.58
N ILE A 176 7.94 25.09 -12.15
CA ILE A 176 9.09 24.79 -11.28
C ILE A 176 10.31 24.44 -12.14
N SER A 177 11.33 25.31 -12.12
CA SER A 177 12.57 25.05 -12.85
C SER A 177 13.43 24.03 -12.09
N VAL A 178 13.91 23.01 -12.80
CA VAL A 178 14.77 21.93 -12.29
C VAL A 178 15.94 21.75 -13.25
N SER A 179 17.14 21.51 -12.73
CA SER A 179 18.30 21.08 -13.51
C SER A 179 19.07 20.00 -12.74
N LEU A 180 20.21 19.56 -13.29
CA LEU A 180 21.28 18.97 -12.51
C LEU A 180 21.99 20.06 -11.67
N ASN A 181 22.88 19.65 -10.76
CA ASN A 181 23.75 20.57 -10.03
C ASN A 181 24.52 21.50 -10.99
N GLY A 182 24.74 22.74 -10.55
CA GLY A 182 25.32 23.81 -11.38
C GLY A 182 26.81 24.08 -11.16
N TYR A 183 27.49 23.24 -10.38
CA TYR A 183 28.93 23.36 -10.12
C TYR A 183 29.54 21.98 -9.82
N SER A 184 30.51 21.54 -10.63
CA SER A 184 31.16 20.23 -10.45
C SER A 184 32.18 20.21 -9.31
N TRP A 185 31.99 19.25 -8.39
CA TRP A 185 32.92 18.85 -7.34
C TRP A 185 33.77 17.68 -7.84
N SER A 186 34.58 17.97 -8.88
CA SER A 186 35.02 16.98 -9.87
C SER A 186 35.66 15.71 -9.29
N THR A 187 36.51 15.81 -8.27
CA THR A 187 37.15 14.63 -7.66
C THR A 187 36.13 13.72 -6.95
N PHE A 188 35.18 14.31 -6.20
CA PHE A 188 34.20 13.55 -5.43
C PHE A 188 33.16 12.87 -6.33
N GLU A 189 32.68 13.60 -7.34
CA GLU A 189 31.71 13.10 -8.33
C GLU A 189 32.27 11.94 -9.14
N GLN A 190 33.53 12.03 -9.58
CA GLN A 190 34.21 10.95 -10.29
C GLN A 190 34.39 9.71 -9.41
N ASN A 191 34.69 9.88 -8.11
CA ASN A 191 34.82 8.76 -7.19
C ASN A 191 33.50 8.00 -7.01
N ILE A 192 32.37 8.70 -6.83
CA ILE A 192 31.03 8.09 -6.80
C ILE A 192 30.76 7.29 -8.08
N MET A 193 30.97 7.93 -9.23
CA MET A 193 30.76 7.34 -10.56
C MET A 193 31.79 6.27 -10.95
N GLN A 194 32.81 6.05 -10.12
CA GLN A 194 33.77 4.96 -10.24
C GLN A 194 33.45 3.83 -9.25
N THR A 195 32.91 4.13 -8.07
CA THR A 195 32.34 3.11 -7.16
C THR A 195 31.24 2.31 -7.85
N THR A 196 30.36 2.97 -8.61
CA THR A 196 29.29 2.26 -9.38
C THR A 196 29.81 1.35 -10.49
N LYS A 197 31.08 1.49 -10.89
CA LYS A 197 31.77 0.62 -11.86
C LYS A 197 32.63 -0.45 -11.18
N GLN A 198 33.16 -0.16 -9.99
CA GLN A 198 33.98 -1.09 -9.19
C GLN A 198 33.11 -2.11 -8.42
N LEU A 199 31.93 -1.70 -7.97
CA LEU A 199 30.99 -2.50 -7.18
C LEU A 199 29.57 -2.51 -7.81
N PRO A 200 29.42 -2.85 -9.11
CA PRO A 200 28.16 -2.66 -9.86
C PRO A 200 27.00 -3.54 -9.39
N ASN A 201 27.28 -4.64 -8.67
CA ASN A 201 26.25 -5.53 -8.12
C ASN A 201 25.55 -4.95 -6.89
N ASP A 202 26.25 -4.09 -6.14
CA ASP A 202 25.78 -3.47 -4.89
C ASP A 202 25.33 -2.02 -5.11
N PHE A 203 26.07 -1.30 -5.96
CA PHE A 203 25.89 0.11 -6.25
C PHE A 203 25.71 0.33 -7.77
N PRO A 204 24.71 -0.29 -8.44
CA PRO A 204 24.48 -0.08 -9.86
C PRO A 204 24.17 1.40 -10.14
N PHE A 205 24.76 1.98 -11.18
CA PHE A 205 24.46 3.38 -11.55
C PHE A 205 23.00 3.53 -11.99
N ASN A 206 22.30 4.50 -11.39
CA ASN A 206 20.97 4.91 -11.81
C ASN A 206 21.05 6.17 -12.68
N LEU A 207 20.79 6.01 -13.98
CA LEU A 207 20.63 7.13 -14.90
C LEU A 207 19.52 8.08 -14.44
N ASP A 208 18.41 7.57 -13.88
CA ASP A 208 17.26 8.40 -13.56
C ASP A 208 16.38 7.88 -12.41
N MET A 209 16.59 8.43 -11.21
CA MET A 209 15.79 8.11 -10.03
C MET A 209 14.36 8.68 -10.01
N ASN A 210 13.97 9.50 -11.00
CA ASN A 210 12.60 9.96 -11.20
C ASN A 210 11.82 9.07 -12.19
N SER A 211 12.47 8.08 -12.81
CA SER A 211 11.83 7.13 -13.74
C SER A 211 10.78 6.20 -13.10
N GLY A 212 10.55 6.30 -11.79
CA GLY A 212 9.74 5.37 -11.01
C GLY A 212 10.53 4.17 -10.48
N SER A 213 11.84 4.09 -10.76
CA SER A 213 12.77 3.06 -10.28
C SER A 213 14.01 3.73 -9.66
N PRO A 214 14.01 4.07 -8.35
CA PRO A 214 15.04 4.93 -7.76
C PRO A 214 16.34 4.20 -7.37
N LEU A 215 16.38 2.86 -7.38
CA LEU A 215 17.51 2.07 -6.87
C LEU A 215 18.86 2.38 -7.58
N GLY A 216 19.94 2.43 -6.81
CA GLY A 216 21.30 2.74 -7.27
C GLY A 216 21.72 4.21 -7.08
N PRO A 217 23.03 4.56 -7.03
CA PRO A 217 23.49 5.95 -7.04
C PRO A 217 23.23 6.64 -8.38
N GLY A 218 22.68 7.85 -8.36
CA GLY A 218 22.47 8.69 -9.54
C GLY A 218 22.57 10.19 -9.22
N TYR A 219 22.62 11.02 -10.26
CA TYR A 219 22.76 12.48 -10.12
C TYR A 219 21.54 13.13 -9.47
N SER A 220 21.79 14.03 -8.52
CA SER A 220 20.77 14.84 -7.85
C SER A 220 20.24 15.96 -8.77
N ARG A 221 19.02 16.42 -8.50
CA ARG A 221 18.24 17.32 -9.37
C ARG A 221 17.63 18.49 -8.61
N PRO A 222 18.41 19.54 -8.30
CA PRO A 222 17.91 20.70 -7.61
C PRO A 222 16.79 21.39 -8.39
N SER A 223 15.73 21.79 -7.68
CA SER A 223 14.76 22.77 -8.19
C SER A 223 15.35 24.18 -8.05
N ALA A 224 16.43 24.41 -8.78
CA ALA A 224 17.19 25.66 -8.85
C ALA A 224 17.90 25.73 -10.21
N VAL A 225 18.12 26.93 -10.73
CA VAL A 225 18.92 27.19 -11.94
C VAL A 225 19.70 28.49 -11.68
N GLY A 226 20.83 28.38 -10.98
CA GLY A 226 21.55 29.52 -10.41
C GLY A 226 20.87 30.09 -9.15
N GLU A 227 19.55 30.35 -9.24
CA GLU A 227 18.67 30.70 -8.11
C GLU A 227 17.65 29.57 -7.83
N ARG A 228 17.12 29.52 -6.61
CA ARG A 228 16.11 28.53 -6.21
C ARG A 228 14.75 28.75 -6.87
N SER A 229 14.17 27.68 -7.41
CA SER A 229 12.78 27.64 -7.85
C SER A 229 11.87 27.11 -6.74
N THR A 230 11.02 27.98 -6.20
CA THR A 230 10.04 27.68 -5.14
C THR A 230 8.60 27.67 -5.68
N SER A 231 7.62 27.29 -4.85
CA SER A 231 6.21 27.38 -5.24
C SER A 231 5.76 28.83 -5.46
N ALA A 232 6.39 29.81 -4.81
CA ALA A 232 6.12 31.22 -5.07
C ALA A 232 6.82 31.73 -6.33
N THR A 233 8.10 31.41 -6.57
CA THR A 233 8.76 31.85 -7.82
C THR A 233 8.17 31.18 -9.05
N GLY A 234 7.61 29.97 -8.92
CA GLY A 234 6.89 29.26 -9.98
C GLY A 234 5.43 29.69 -10.12
N TYR A 235 4.60 29.48 -9.09
CA TYR A 235 3.14 29.66 -9.18
C TYR A 235 2.64 31.04 -8.74
N LEU A 236 3.39 31.80 -7.94
CA LEU A 236 3.10 33.22 -7.61
C LEU A 236 4.03 34.20 -8.34
N ALA A 237 4.65 33.77 -9.45
CA ALA A 237 5.52 34.59 -10.28
C ALA A 237 4.83 35.90 -10.73
N PRO A 238 5.57 36.97 -11.10
CA PRO A 238 5.00 38.27 -11.48
C PRO A 238 3.91 38.22 -12.56
N GLN A 239 3.98 37.27 -13.49
CA GLN A 239 2.97 37.04 -14.52
C GLN A 239 1.66 36.40 -14.01
N PHE A 240 1.68 35.78 -12.83
CA PHE A 240 0.53 35.09 -12.22
C PHE A 240 -0.08 35.88 -11.06
N ILE A 241 0.73 36.44 -10.16
CA ILE A 241 0.24 37.22 -9.01
C ILE A 241 -0.46 38.53 -9.43
N LYS A 242 -0.32 38.95 -10.69
CA LYS A 242 -1.03 40.10 -11.31
C LYS A 242 -2.46 39.79 -11.77
N ARG A 243 -2.93 38.55 -11.63
CA ARG A 243 -4.31 38.16 -11.94
C ARG A 243 -5.27 38.85 -10.95
N PRO A 244 -6.30 39.61 -11.40
CA PRO A 244 -7.18 40.39 -10.52
C PRO A 244 -8.11 39.54 -9.64
N ASN A 245 -8.14 38.23 -9.88
CA ASN A 245 -8.90 37.22 -9.14
C ASN A 245 -8.03 36.36 -8.20
N LEU A 246 -6.72 36.62 -8.09
CA LEU A 246 -5.81 35.97 -7.16
C LEU A 246 -5.31 36.97 -6.11
N HIS A 247 -5.66 36.74 -4.84
CA HIS A 247 -5.17 37.54 -3.71
C HIS A 247 -4.42 36.67 -2.70
N VAL A 248 -3.27 37.15 -2.23
CA VAL A 248 -2.46 36.48 -1.21
C VAL A 248 -2.25 37.46 -0.06
N LEU A 249 -2.81 37.14 1.12
CA LEU A 249 -2.63 37.92 2.34
C LEU A 249 -1.57 37.25 3.21
N LEU A 250 -0.49 37.97 3.46
CA LEU A 250 0.60 37.63 4.37
C LEU A 250 0.25 38.04 5.81
N HIS A 251 1.01 37.57 6.80
CA HIS A 251 0.76 37.84 8.22
C HIS A 251 -0.67 37.47 8.67
N ALA A 252 -1.24 36.42 8.09
CA ALA A 252 -2.65 36.03 8.20
C ALA A 252 -2.79 34.57 8.67
N GLN A 253 -2.45 34.31 9.93
CA GLN A 253 -2.54 32.97 10.53
C GLN A 253 -4.00 32.60 10.77
N ALA A 254 -4.51 31.59 10.06
CA ALA A 254 -5.83 31.02 10.31
C ALA A 254 -5.92 30.38 11.70
N SER A 255 -7.01 30.64 12.41
CA SER A 255 -7.28 30.13 13.77
C SER A 255 -8.24 28.94 13.74
N ARG A 256 -9.35 29.04 13.00
CA ARG A 256 -10.40 28.02 12.98
C ARG A 256 -11.35 28.15 11.79
N LEU A 257 -12.00 27.04 11.46
CA LEU A 257 -13.09 26.98 10.48
C LEU A 257 -14.39 27.50 11.11
N VAL A 258 -15.14 28.32 10.38
CA VAL A 258 -16.36 29.00 10.87
C VAL A 258 -17.50 28.96 9.84
N ASN A 259 -18.62 29.61 10.17
CA ASN A 259 -19.86 29.64 9.38
C ASN A 259 -20.37 28.22 9.06
N VAL A 260 -20.41 27.35 10.07
CA VAL A 260 -20.80 25.94 9.92
C VAL A 260 -22.32 25.85 9.76
N THR A 261 -22.78 25.38 8.60
CA THR A 261 -24.18 25.04 8.33
C THR A 261 -24.35 23.52 8.22
N LEU A 262 -25.59 23.02 8.13
CA LEU A 262 -25.83 21.61 7.76
C LEU A 262 -26.19 21.49 6.28
N LYS A 263 -25.52 20.59 5.57
CA LYS A 263 -25.79 20.25 4.16
C LYS A 263 -25.89 18.73 4.04
N ALA A 264 -27.08 18.23 3.67
CA ALA A 264 -27.39 16.79 3.66
C ALA A 264 -26.98 16.07 4.96
N GLY A 265 -27.28 16.66 6.12
CA GLY A 265 -26.97 16.11 7.45
C GLY A 265 -25.49 16.17 7.86
N LYS A 266 -24.61 16.82 7.09
CA LYS A 266 -23.18 16.96 7.37
C LYS A 266 -22.82 18.42 7.69
N PRO A 267 -21.83 18.69 8.57
CA PRO A 267 -21.27 20.03 8.73
C PRO A 267 -20.67 20.52 7.41
N ASN A 268 -21.09 21.71 7.00
CA ASN A 268 -20.62 22.40 5.81
C ASN A 268 -19.96 23.71 6.24
N PHE A 269 -18.65 23.83 6.00
CA PHE A 269 -17.88 25.01 6.40
C PHE A 269 -18.01 26.12 5.36
N GLY A 270 -18.19 27.36 5.81
CA GLY A 270 -18.45 28.54 4.96
C GLY A 270 -17.51 29.72 5.20
N GLY A 271 -16.45 29.54 6.00
CA GLY A 271 -15.45 30.56 6.23
C GLY A 271 -14.29 30.10 7.10
N VAL A 272 -13.28 30.97 7.18
CA VAL A 272 -12.06 30.82 7.99
C VAL A 272 -11.92 32.06 8.85
N GLU A 273 -11.81 31.88 10.16
CA GLU A 273 -11.33 32.92 11.07
C GLU A 273 -9.79 32.92 11.03
N PHE A 274 -9.19 34.12 11.02
CA PHE A 274 -7.74 34.30 11.00
C PHE A 274 -7.33 35.56 11.77
N LYS A 275 -6.11 35.53 12.32
CA LYS A 275 -5.47 36.68 12.95
C LYS A 275 -4.63 37.43 11.92
N SER A 276 -4.77 38.74 11.87
CA SER A 276 -3.86 39.63 11.15
C SER A 276 -3.52 40.82 12.04
N GLY A 277 -2.23 41.05 12.28
CA GLY A 277 -1.77 41.91 13.37
C GLY A 277 -2.39 41.51 14.72
N ASN A 278 -3.03 42.46 15.39
CA ASN A 278 -3.69 42.28 16.68
C ASN A 278 -5.22 42.08 16.59
N SER A 279 -5.75 41.68 15.43
CA SER A 279 -7.20 41.53 15.21
C SER A 279 -7.56 40.20 14.56
N LEU A 280 -8.71 39.66 14.97
CA LEU A 280 -9.35 38.51 14.32
C LEU A 280 -10.30 38.98 13.23
N HIS A 281 -10.25 38.31 12.09
CA HIS A 281 -11.06 38.58 10.90
C HIS A 281 -11.68 37.27 10.40
N VAL A 282 -12.75 37.35 9.61
CA VAL A 282 -13.41 36.18 9.01
C VAL A 282 -13.50 36.35 7.50
N ALA A 283 -12.86 35.47 6.76
CA ALA A 283 -13.09 35.29 5.32
C ALA A 283 -14.22 34.28 5.10
N GLN A 284 -15.06 34.50 4.09
CA GLN A 284 -16.20 33.63 3.75
C GLN A 284 -16.08 33.07 2.32
N THR A 285 -16.57 31.84 2.12
CA THR A 285 -16.60 31.18 0.81
C THR A 285 -18.00 30.64 0.47
N CYS A 286 -18.35 30.67 -0.81
CA CYS A 286 -19.56 30.06 -1.36
C CYS A 286 -19.33 28.66 -1.97
N LYS A 287 -18.07 28.23 -2.18
CA LYS A 287 -17.72 26.91 -2.75
C LYS A 287 -17.01 26.02 -1.73
N GLU A 288 -15.71 26.22 -1.52
CA GLU A 288 -14.88 25.28 -0.75
C GLU A 288 -13.64 25.97 -0.12
N ILE A 289 -13.32 25.55 1.11
CA ILE A 289 -12.07 25.85 1.81
C ILE A 289 -11.05 24.77 1.44
N ILE A 290 -9.80 25.16 1.17
CA ILE A 290 -8.67 24.25 0.97
C ILE A 290 -7.70 24.44 2.13
N LEU A 291 -7.48 23.39 2.92
CA LEU A 291 -6.36 23.35 3.87
C LEU A 291 -5.08 22.92 3.14
N SER A 292 -4.06 23.77 3.19
CA SER A 292 -2.73 23.56 2.61
C SER A 292 -1.59 23.98 3.58
N SER A 293 -1.89 24.03 4.88
CA SER A 293 -0.98 24.43 5.98
C SER A 293 0.13 23.41 6.27
N GLY A 294 0.19 22.31 5.52
CA GLY A 294 1.22 21.28 5.66
C GLY A 294 0.91 20.27 6.76
N PRO A 295 1.74 19.21 6.87
CA PRO A 295 1.49 18.05 7.72
C PRO A 295 1.47 18.35 9.24
N VAL A 296 1.90 19.55 9.64
CA VAL A 296 1.86 20.03 11.03
C VAL A 296 0.75 21.06 11.27
N GLY A 297 0.53 21.99 10.35
CA GLY A 297 -0.47 23.07 10.52
C GLY A 297 -1.90 22.72 10.08
N THR A 298 -2.06 21.69 9.22
CA THR A 298 -3.37 21.21 8.75
C THR A 298 -4.15 20.37 9.80
N PRO A 299 -3.52 19.55 10.67
CA PRO A 299 -4.24 18.78 11.70
C PRO A 299 -4.31 19.46 13.10
N PRO A 300 -5.45 20.07 13.46
CA PRO A 300 -5.84 20.22 14.86
C PRO A 300 -7.21 19.59 15.17
N ASN A 301 -7.26 18.70 16.17
CA ASN A 301 -8.51 18.21 16.76
C ASN A 301 -8.32 17.98 18.28
N PRO A 302 -9.13 18.60 19.16
CA PRO A 302 -9.20 18.25 20.58
C PRO A 302 -10.03 16.97 20.80
N ASP A 303 -9.54 16.03 21.61
CA ASP A 303 -10.34 14.87 22.07
C ASP A 303 -11.54 15.27 22.98
N GLU A 304 -11.68 16.56 23.35
CA GLU A 304 -12.78 17.06 24.17
C GLU A 304 -14.13 17.12 23.44
N LEU A 305 -14.15 17.20 22.10
CA LEU A 305 -15.39 17.23 21.32
C LEU A 305 -15.93 15.81 21.07
N ARG A 306 -16.71 15.32 22.03
CA ARG A 306 -17.23 13.93 22.17
C ARG A 306 -18.20 13.43 21.06
N HIS A 307 -17.83 13.53 19.77
CA HIS A 307 -18.60 12.98 18.66
C HIS A 307 -17.81 11.96 17.83
N ARG A 308 -18.37 10.74 17.72
CA ARG A 308 -17.68 9.46 17.40
C ARG A 308 -17.16 9.29 15.96
N ARG A 309 -16.61 10.30 15.26
CA ARG A 309 -16.34 10.19 13.80
C ARG A 309 -14.99 10.67 13.22
N GLN A 310 -14.08 11.32 13.96
CA GLN A 310 -12.77 11.75 13.40
C GLN A 310 -11.56 11.52 14.34
N ARG A 311 -11.41 10.32 14.90
CA ARG A 311 -10.23 9.92 15.71
C ARG A 311 -8.90 9.87 14.93
N ASN A 312 -8.94 10.01 13.60
CA ASN A 312 -7.78 9.86 12.71
C ASN A 312 -7.02 11.17 12.45
N VAL A 313 -7.58 12.33 12.80
CA VAL A 313 -6.92 13.63 12.57
C VAL A 313 -5.65 13.72 13.39
N GLY A 314 -4.54 14.07 12.75
CA GLY A 314 -3.22 14.18 13.38
C GLY A 314 -2.53 12.84 13.61
N LYS A 315 -3.23 11.71 13.55
CA LYS A 315 -2.64 10.35 13.66
C LYS A 315 -2.04 9.92 12.33
N ASN A 316 -1.26 8.83 12.34
CA ASN A 316 -0.53 8.35 11.16
C ASN A 316 0.48 9.38 10.63
N ALA A 317 1.18 10.07 11.52
CA ALA A 317 2.32 10.88 11.14
C ALA A 317 3.50 9.97 10.79
N SER A 318 4.03 10.07 9.56
CA SER A 318 5.21 9.31 9.12
C SER A 318 6.21 10.22 8.47
N ASP A 319 7.46 10.14 8.92
CA ASP A 319 8.61 10.92 8.42
C ASP A 319 9.80 9.98 8.19
N HIS A 320 10.83 10.49 7.56
CA HIS A 320 12.13 9.89 7.34
C HIS A 320 13.06 10.22 8.53
N PRO A 321 13.27 9.29 9.50
CA PRO A 321 14.40 9.37 10.41
C PRO A 321 15.70 9.50 9.62
N SER A 322 16.72 10.13 10.20
CA SER A 322 17.95 10.45 9.50
C SER A 322 19.16 10.41 10.42
N LEU A 323 20.08 9.48 10.14
CA LEU A 323 21.35 9.36 10.82
C LEU A 323 22.41 10.27 10.16
N PHE A 324 23.26 10.94 10.94
CA PHE A 324 24.20 11.99 10.46
C PHE A 324 25.66 11.80 10.95
N ILE A 325 26.01 10.59 11.39
CA ILE A 325 27.31 10.27 12.02
C ILE A 325 28.38 9.78 11.03
N MET A 326 27.99 9.48 9.79
CA MET A 326 28.82 8.78 8.82
C MET A 326 29.72 9.79 8.11
N GLN A 327 30.63 10.40 8.88
CA GLN A 327 31.51 11.48 8.43
C GLN A 327 32.96 11.01 8.35
N TRP A 328 33.61 11.21 7.21
CA TRP A 328 35.03 10.93 6.96
C TRP A 328 35.82 12.21 6.71
N GLU A 329 37.01 12.36 7.31
CA GLU A 329 37.98 13.36 6.86
C GLU A 329 38.42 13.08 5.41
N VAL A 330 38.81 14.12 4.66
CA VAL A 330 39.32 13.95 3.28
C VAL A 330 40.58 14.72 2.93
N ASN A 331 41.39 14.08 2.08
CA ASN A 331 42.57 14.62 1.42
C ASN A 331 42.21 15.46 0.18
N SER A 332 41.25 16.38 0.32
CA SER A 332 40.81 17.28 -0.75
C SER A 332 40.65 18.72 -0.26
N ASN A 333 40.82 19.68 -1.17
CA ASN A 333 40.47 21.10 -0.94
C ASN A 333 39.15 21.49 -1.63
N GLU A 334 38.51 20.54 -2.33
CA GLU A 334 37.24 20.68 -3.06
C GLU A 334 36.05 20.30 -2.16
N THR A 335 35.83 21.07 -1.08
CA THR A 335 34.69 20.86 -0.15
C THR A 335 34.00 22.20 0.16
N PHE A 336 32.70 22.18 0.45
CA PHE A 336 31.97 23.40 0.84
C PHE A 336 32.55 23.99 2.15
N GLN A 337 33.10 23.15 3.02
CA GLN A 337 33.80 23.59 4.23
C GLN A 337 35.04 24.46 3.93
N SER A 338 35.68 24.29 2.76
CA SER A 338 36.78 25.16 2.32
C SER A 338 36.33 26.58 1.93
N ILE A 339 35.02 26.79 1.74
CA ILE A 339 34.38 28.07 1.45
C ILE A 339 33.81 28.66 2.75
N ASN A 340 33.00 27.89 3.49
CA ASN A 340 32.41 28.34 4.76
C ASN A 340 33.46 28.65 5.84
N GLY A 341 34.58 27.93 5.87
CA GLY A 341 35.71 28.20 6.76
C GLY A 341 36.63 29.35 6.32
N ASN A 342 36.33 30.06 5.23
CA ASN A 342 37.21 31.10 4.68
C ASN A 342 36.39 32.28 4.13
N ALA A 343 36.36 33.39 4.88
CA ALA A 343 35.58 34.58 4.54
C ALA A 343 35.92 35.18 3.15
N THR A 344 37.17 35.08 2.70
CA THR A 344 37.58 35.54 1.35
C THR A 344 36.93 34.68 0.28
N ARG A 345 37.04 33.35 0.38
CA ARG A 345 36.40 32.40 -0.57
C ARG A 345 34.88 32.50 -0.57
N PHE A 346 34.28 32.74 0.60
CA PHE A 346 32.85 32.99 0.71
C PHE A 346 32.44 34.28 -0.03
N ALA A 347 33.19 35.37 0.14
CA ALA A 347 32.95 36.63 -0.55
C ALA A 347 33.18 36.52 -2.08
N GLU A 348 34.22 35.81 -2.51
CA GLU A 348 34.51 35.52 -3.92
C GLU A 348 33.36 34.74 -4.58
N GLY A 349 32.89 33.66 -3.96
CA GLY A 349 31.78 32.86 -4.48
C GLY A 349 30.44 33.60 -4.47
N MET A 350 30.17 34.43 -3.46
CA MET A 350 29.01 35.33 -3.45
C MET A 350 29.10 36.40 -4.55
N ALA A 351 30.29 36.94 -4.85
CA ALA A 351 30.49 37.90 -5.94
C ALA A 351 30.32 37.25 -7.31
N GLN A 352 30.80 36.01 -7.51
CA GLN A 352 30.54 35.22 -8.71
C GLN A 352 29.03 34.98 -8.89
N TRP A 353 28.34 34.46 -7.86
CA TRP A 353 26.89 34.25 -7.92
C TRP A 353 26.14 35.55 -8.24
N ASN A 354 26.51 36.66 -7.59
CA ASN A 354 25.84 37.94 -7.81
C ASN A 354 26.02 38.49 -9.24
N SER A 355 27.17 38.24 -9.87
CA SER A 355 27.51 38.76 -11.21
C SER A 355 27.06 37.86 -12.36
N SER A 356 27.12 36.53 -12.23
CA SER A 356 26.86 35.57 -13.32
C SER A 356 25.83 34.50 -13.01
N ARG A 357 25.40 34.34 -11.74
CA ARG A 357 24.63 33.18 -11.25
C ARG A 357 25.33 31.83 -11.52
N THR A 358 26.66 31.81 -11.53
CA THR A 358 27.49 30.60 -11.59
C THR A 358 28.37 30.47 -10.34
N GLY A 359 29.16 29.39 -10.25
CA GLY A 359 30.06 29.13 -9.12
C GLY A 359 29.42 28.31 -8.00
N PRO A 360 30.16 27.98 -6.93
CA PRO A 360 29.75 26.97 -5.95
C PRO A 360 28.48 27.33 -5.16
N PHE A 361 28.06 28.60 -5.18
CA PHE A 361 26.87 29.08 -4.48
C PHE A 361 25.53 28.67 -5.14
N VAL A 362 25.57 28.13 -6.37
CA VAL A 362 24.39 27.62 -7.10
C VAL A 362 23.92 26.23 -6.63
N ASP A 363 24.72 25.55 -5.80
CA ASP A 363 24.38 24.25 -5.22
C ASP A 363 24.16 24.35 -3.71
N SER A 364 23.20 23.59 -3.17
CA SER A 364 22.78 23.72 -1.76
C SER A 364 23.57 22.89 -0.74
N GLY A 365 24.67 22.24 -1.13
CA GLY A 365 25.44 21.36 -0.25
C GLY A 365 24.75 20.04 0.13
N VAL A 366 23.51 19.79 -0.32
CA VAL A 366 22.71 18.60 0.01
C VAL A 366 23.09 17.35 -0.83
N GLY A 367 24.14 17.46 -1.65
CA GLY A 367 24.75 16.35 -2.39
C GLY A 367 24.62 16.47 -3.91
N THR A 368 25.62 15.96 -4.62
CA THR A 368 25.66 15.90 -6.10
C THR A 368 25.06 14.60 -6.63
N HIS A 369 25.00 13.58 -5.76
CA HIS A 369 24.39 12.27 -6.04
C HIS A 369 23.58 11.79 -4.84
N ILE A 370 22.56 10.97 -5.12
CA ILE A 370 21.74 10.27 -4.12
C ILE A 370 21.66 8.80 -4.53
N GLY A 371 21.70 7.88 -3.57
CA GLY A 371 21.53 6.45 -3.78
C GLY A 371 20.37 5.86 -2.98
N PHE A 372 19.68 4.89 -3.58
CA PHE A 372 18.61 4.13 -2.94
C PHE A 372 18.94 2.64 -3.00
N PHE A 373 18.80 1.93 -1.88
CA PHE A 373 19.24 0.54 -1.77
C PHE A 373 18.11 -0.31 -1.20
N SER A 374 17.97 -1.54 -1.68
CA SER A 374 17.06 -2.50 -1.06
C SER A 374 17.67 -2.97 0.27
N PRO A 375 16.86 -3.19 1.33
CA PRO A 375 17.33 -3.92 2.50
C PRO A 375 17.73 -5.36 2.13
N PRO A 376 18.63 -6.03 2.87
CA PRO A 376 18.95 -7.44 2.68
C PRO A 376 17.71 -8.34 2.85
N ASP A 377 17.66 -9.47 2.13
CA ASP A 377 16.50 -10.37 2.09
C ASP A 377 16.04 -10.87 3.48
N GLY A 378 16.95 -10.91 4.46
CA GLY A 378 16.66 -11.30 5.84
C GLY A 378 15.69 -10.38 6.60
N LEU A 379 15.47 -9.14 6.15
CA LEU A 379 14.50 -8.22 6.76
C LEU A 379 13.04 -8.52 6.39
N ALA A 380 12.77 -9.45 5.45
CA ALA A 380 11.42 -9.78 4.99
C ALA A 380 10.50 -10.32 6.10
N CYS A 381 11.04 -10.93 7.15
CA CYS A 381 10.27 -11.47 8.28
C CYS A 381 9.54 -10.39 9.10
N PHE A 382 9.99 -9.13 9.07
CA PHE A 382 9.36 -8.01 9.77
C PHE A 382 8.18 -7.37 9.00
N PHE A 383 7.73 -7.96 7.88
CA PHE A 383 6.65 -7.43 7.02
C PHE A 383 5.28 -8.16 7.05
N PRO A 384 4.83 -8.88 8.12
CA PRO A 384 3.57 -9.63 8.06
C PRO A 384 2.33 -8.73 7.82
N ALA A 385 2.41 -7.44 8.14
CA ALA A 385 1.30 -6.48 8.00
C ALA A 385 1.18 -5.79 6.62
N CYS A 386 1.97 -6.19 5.61
CA CYS A 386 1.85 -5.64 4.24
C CYS A 386 1.91 -6.76 3.19
N GLY A 387 0.75 -7.30 2.84
CA GLY A 387 0.56 -8.45 1.94
C GLY A 387 0.91 -8.22 0.45
N SER A 388 2.09 -7.70 0.14
CA SER A 388 2.69 -7.73 -1.20
C SER A 388 4.20 -7.59 -1.13
N VAL A 389 4.92 -8.26 -2.04
CA VAL A 389 6.40 -8.20 -2.16
C VAL A 389 6.90 -6.77 -2.45
N ALA A 390 6.04 -5.90 -2.98
CA ALA A 390 6.33 -4.48 -3.14
C ALA A 390 6.54 -3.75 -1.80
N GLY A 391 5.85 -4.16 -0.73
CA GLY A 391 5.94 -3.54 0.60
C GLY A 391 7.36 -3.62 1.19
N ALA A 392 7.95 -4.81 1.21
CA ALA A 392 9.32 -5.03 1.68
C ALA A 392 10.36 -4.24 0.87
N ARG A 393 10.14 -4.08 -0.44
CA ARG A 393 11.03 -3.33 -1.33
C ARG A 393 10.83 -1.80 -1.28
N SER A 394 9.75 -1.31 -0.68
CA SER A 394 9.45 0.13 -0.58
C SER A 394 10.16 0.81 0.60
N ALA A 395 10.57 0.06 1.62
CA ALA A 395 11.34 0.58 2.76
C ALA A 395 12.85 0.61 2.49
N ALA A 396 13.23 1.14 1.32
CA ALA A 396 14.61 1.18 0.83
C ALA A 396 15.47 2.18 1.63
N PRO A 397 16.52 1.77 2.36
CA PRO A 397 17.49 2.70 2.91
C PRO A 397 18.10 3.59 1.82
N ARG A 398 18.02 4.90 2.06
CA ARG A 398 18.74 5.94 1.29
C ARG A 398 20.18 6.08 1.77
N VAL A 399 21.04 6.52 0.87
CA VAL A 399 22.33 7.15 1.17
C VAL A 399 22.43 8.44 0.34
N TYR A 400 22.95 9.50 0.95
CA TYR A 400 23.22 10.77 0.27
C TYR A 400 24.73 10.94 0.16
N PHE A 401 25.22 11.47 -0.95
CA PHE A 401 26.65 11.69 -1.18
C PHE A 401 26.94 13.20 -1.26
N HIS A 402 27.45 13.77 -0.17
CA HIS A 402 27.81 15.20 -0.04
C HIS A 402 29.20 15.40 0.56
N SER A 403 29.85 16.48 0.12
CA SER A 403 31.18 16.92 0.58
C SER A 403 31.13 17.97 1.70
N TRP A 404 30.06 17.92 2.51
CA TRP A 404 29.81 18.82 3.65
C TRP A 404 28.67 18.34 4.56
N TRP A 405 28.62 18.87 5.80
CA TRP A 405 27.49 18.70 6.71
C TRP A 405 26.98 20.05 7.26
N ILE A 406 25.65 20.17 7.40
CA ILE A 406 24.97 21.43 7.76
C ILE A 406 25.15 21.81 9.25
N TRP A 407 25.54 20.88 10.11
CA TRP A 407 25.55 21.06 11.58
C TRP A 407 26.83 20.57 12.30
N SER A 408 28.01 20.62 11.68
CA SER A 408 29.28 20.30 12.37
C SER A 408 30.36 21.36 12.16
N ASN A 409 31.04 21.72 13.26
CA ASN A 409 32.06 22.80 13.30
C ASN A 409 33.49 22.29 13.00
N TRP A 410 33.62 21.14 12.34
CA TRP A 410 34.86 20.35 12.33
C TRP A 410 35.43 20.15 10.92
N ARG A 411 36.50 19.34 10.83
CA ARG A 411 37.39 19.27 9.67
C ARG A 411 36.72 18.63 8.44
N LYS A 412 37.24 19.02 7.27
CA LYS A 412 36.89 18.57 5.89
C LYS A 412 36.13 17.23 5.83
N SER A 413 34.81 17.24 5.97
CA SER A 413 34.01 16.01 6.08
C SER A 413 33.15 15.72 4.84
N HIS A 414 32.89 14.44 4.60
CA HIS A 414 31.83 13.94 3.73
C HIS A 414 30.85 13.11 4.57
N ASP A 415 29.54 13.40 4.53
CA ASP A 415 28.50 12.70 5.31
C ASP A 415 27.77 11.63 4.47
N HIS A 416 27.07 10.68 5.10
CA HIS A 416 26.16 9.71 4.47
C HIS A 416 24.87 9.55 5.30
N ARG A 417 23.77 10.19 4.89
CA ARG A 417 22.49 10.12 5.64
C ARG A 417 21.71 8.84 5.34
N HIS A 418 21.20 8.17 6.38
CA HIS A 418 20.37 6.97 6.24
C HIS A 418 18.92 7.20 6.68
N SER A 419 17.95 6.70 5.92
CA SER A 419 16.52 6.84 6.23
C SER A 419 15.76 5.52 6.03
N CYS A 420 15.08 5.09 7.10
CA CYS A 420 14.05 4.04 7.07
C CYS A 420 12.64 4.66 6.94
N CYS A 421 11.61 3.81 6.80
CA CYS A 421 10.22 4.18 6.54
C CYS A 421 9.18 3.23 7.20
N GLN A 422 9.04 3.14 8.54
CA GLN A 422 7.76 2.76 9.17
C GLN A 422 7.33 3.51 10.47
N PRO A 423 7.86 4.68 10.88
CA PRO A 423 7.40 5.33 12.11
C PRO A 423 5.94 5.84 11.97
N ARG A 424 5.15 5.69 13.05
CA ARG A 424 3.70 5.96 13.10
C ARG A 424 3.36 6.88 14.29
N GLY A 425 3.88 8.10 14.27
CA GLY A 425 3.62 9.10 15.32
C GLY A 425 2.29 9.85 15.16
N SER A 426 2.19 11.00 15.82
CA SER A 426 1.07 11.93 15.65
C SER A 426 1.41 13.41 15.86
N VAL A 427 0.64 14.30 15.24
CA VAL A 427 0.58 15.73 15.57
C VAL A 427 -0.74 16.00 16.28
N THR A 428 -0.71 16.60 17.46
CA THR A 428 -1.91 16.98 18.22
C THR A 428 -1.77 18.38 18.81
N ILE A 429 -2.88 19.04 19.15
CA ILE A 429 -2.82 20.35 19.83
C ILE A 429 -2.32 20.19 21.27
N SER A 430 -1.65 21.23 21.79
CA SER A 430 -1.22 21.32 23.19
C SER A 430 -2.26 21.99 24.09
N SER A 431 -3.13 22.83 23.53
CA SER A 431 -4.23 23.52 24.21
C SER A 431 -5.33 23.90 23.21
N SER A 432 -6.39 24.57 23.68
CA SER A 432 -7.44 25.13 22.83
C SER A 432 -7.11 26.51 22.21
N ASP A 433 -5.93 27.08 22.50
CA ASP A 433 -5.44 28.26 21.80
C ASP A 433 -4.86 27.85 20.42
N PRO A 434 -5.44 28.32 19.29
CA PRO A 434 -4.95 27.98 17.95
C PRO A 434 -3.61 28.64 17.60
N PHE A 435 -3.08 29.51 18.45
CA PHE A 435 -1.74 30.12 18.31
C PHE A 435 -0.67 29.40 19.15
N ALA A 436 -1.04 28.43 19.98
CA ALA A 436 -0.09 27.60 20.73
C ALA A 436 0.61 26.57 19.82
N PRO A 437 1.90 26.23 20.08
CA PRO A 437 2.61 25.23 19.28
C PRO A 437 1.99 23.83 19.48
N PRO A 438 1.88 23.03 18.41
CA PRO A 438 1.38 21.66 18.49
C PRO A 438 2.39 20.72 19.15
N LEU A 439 1.90 19.64 19.73
CA LEU A 439 2.71 18.49 20.13
C LEU A 439 3.01 17.65 18.88
N ILE A 440 4.29 17.57 18.51
CA ILE A 440 4.76 16.82 17.34
C ILE A 440 5.48 15.56 17.79
N ASP A 441 4.94 14.39 17.45
CA ASP A 441 5.63 13.11 17.51
C ASP A 441 5.77 12.53 16.10
N PRO A 442 6.99 12.48 15.53
CA PRO A 442 7.25 11.77 14.29
C PRO A 442 7.27 10.24 14.44
N GLY A 443 7.35 9.70 15.67
CA GLY A 443 7.44 8.26 15.95
C GLY A 443 8.84 7.65 15.73
N TYR A 444 9.92 8.44 15.75
CA TYR A 444 11.25 7.96 15.37
C TYR A 444 11.76 6.80 16.25
N LEU A 445 12.21 5.72 15.58
CA LEU A 445 12.79 4.52 16.18
C LEU A 445 11.88 3.83 17.21
N SER A 446 10.55 3.95 17.03
CA SER A 446 9.54 3.21 17.79
C SER A 446 9.35 1.76 17.33
N SER A 447 10.07 1.33 16.28
CA SER A 447 10.07 -0.05 15.79
C SER A 447 11.50 -0.58 15.66
N GLU A 448 11.68 -1.88 15.91
CA GLU A 448 12.94 -2.60 15.66
C GLU A 448 13.38 -2.49 14.20
N PHE A 449 12.41 -2.50 13.28
CA PHE A 449 12.64 -2.34 11.84
C PHE A 449 13.31 -1.00 11.49
N ASP A 450 12.87 0.11 12.10
CA ASP A 450 13.48 1.42 11.85
C ASP A 450 14.93 1.48 12.37
N VAL A 451 15.24 0.83 13.49
CA VAL A 451 16.61 0.71 14.02
C VAL A 451 17.47 -0.16 13.11
N ARG A 452 16.99 -1.35 12.76
CA ARG A 452 17.76 -2.32 11.96
C ARG A 452 18.09 -1.80 10.57
N ALA A 453 17.17 -1.10 9.92
CA ALA A 453 17.42 -0.48 8.62
C ALA A 453 18.44 0.67 8.68
N LEU A 454 18.59 1.36 9.84
CA LEU A 454 19.69 2.31 10.03
C LEU A 454 21.03 1.61 10.28
N GLN A 455 21.05 0.48 11.01
CA GLN A 455 22.26 -0.36 11.14
C GLN A 455 22.73 -0.90 9.78
N ASP A 456 21.81 -1.45 8.97
CA ASP A 456 22.11 -1.92 7.61
C ASP A 456 22.53 -0.75 6.69
N GLY A 457 22.00 0.46 6.93
CA GLY A 457 22.47 1.69 6.29
C GLY A 457 23.94 2.01 6.61
N VAL A 458 24.33 2.01 7.89
CA VAL A 458 25.73 2.19 8.31
C VAL A 458 26.66 1.20 7.60
N ALA A 459 26.27 -0.08 7.54
CA ALA A 459 27.03 -1.10 6.84
C ALA A 459 27.09 -0.86 5.31
N MET A 460 26.00 -0.38 4.71
CA MET A 460 25.96 -0.02 3.28
C MET A 460 26.89 1.16 2.95
N ALA A 461 26.92 2.20 3.79
CA ALA A 461 27.85 3.32 3.64
C ALA A 461 29.31 2.87 3.81
N GLN A 462 29.62 2.06 4.83
CA GLN A 462 30.95 1.44 5.00
C GLN A 462 31.37 0.60 3.77
N LYS A 463 30.41 -0.10 3.13
CA LYS A 463 30.65 -0.88 1.91
C LYS A 463 30.83 0.01 0.66
N PHE A 464 30.20 1.17 0.60
CA PHE A 464 30.38 2.13 -0.49
C PHE A 464 31.79 2.75 -0.47
N VAL A 465 32.24 3.19 0.71
CA VAL A 465 33.55 3.83 0.88
C VAL A 465 34.75 2.87 0.82
N SER A 466 34.52 1.55 0.87
CA SER A 466 35.61 0.55 0.72
C SER A 466 35.99 0.25 -0.73
N ALA A 467 35.30 0.85 -1.70
CA ALA A 467 35.64 0.73 -3.12
C ALA A 467 37.05 1.30 -3.40
N PRO A 468 37.92 0.63 -4.20
CA PRO A 468 39.33 1.01 -4.33
C PRO A 468 39.62 2.43 -4.82
N VAL A 469 38.65 3.15 -5.40
CA VAL A 469 38.78 4.56 -5.79
C VAL A 469 38.92 5.52 -4.60
N TRP A 470 38.42 5.15 -3.41
CA TRP A 470 38.49 6.00 -2.22
C TRP A 470 39.87 6.00 -1.53
N ASN A 471 40.76 5.08 -1.91
CA ASN A 471 42.10 4.94 -1.36
C ASN A 471 42.93 6.22 -1.53
N GLY A 472 43.35 6.84 -0.42
CA GLY A 472 44.13 8.09 -0.43
C GLY A 472 43.31 9.37 -0.60
N TYR A 473 42.00 9.26 -0.86
CA TYR A 473 41.05 10.37 -0.82
C TYR A 473 40.40 10.51 0.57
N LEU A 474 39.97 9.39 1.18
CA LEU A 474 39.41 9.36 2.53
C LEU A 474 40.52 9.22 3.60
N GLY A 475 40.29 9.85 4.74
CA GLY A 475 41.00 9.65 6.00
C GLY A 475 40.09 9.04 7.07
N ASP A 476 40.37 9.34 8.34
CA ASP A 476 39.66 8.77 9.49
C ASP A 476 38.18 9.18 9.55
N MET A 477 37.35 8.30 10.12
CA MET A 477 35.96 8.65 10.47
C MET A 477 35.91 9.56 11.68
N THR A 478 35.12 10.64 11.59
CA THR A 478 34.81 11.56 12.70
C THR A 478 34.06 10.86 13.84
N THR A 479 33.34 9.77 13.55
CA THR A 479 32.74 8.87 14.54
C THR A 479 33.05 7.44 14.12
N ASN A 480 33.97 6.77 14.80
CA ASN A 480 34.42 5.45 14.40
C ASN A 480 33.39 4.36 14.74
N VAL A 481 32.61 3.96 13.74
CA VAL A 481 31.63 2.86 13.81
C VAL A 481 32.15 1.52 13.27
N THR A 482 33.42 1.42 12.89
CA THR A 482 34.02 0.16 12.39
C THR A 482 34.24 -0.82 13.53
N GLY A 483 33.59 -1.98 13.46
CA GLY A 483 33.72 -3.04 14.46
C GLY A 483 33.01 -2.78 15.79
N MET A 484 32.12 -1.77 15.86
CA MET A 484 31.24 -1.59 17.02
C MET A 484 30.33 -2.81 17.23
N ALA A 485 30.08 -3.13 18.50
CA ALA A 485 29.04 -4.09 18.89
C ALA A 485 27.64 -3.52 18.57
N ALA A 486 26.68 -4.40 18.32
CA ALA A 486 25.36 -4.02 17.78
C ALA A 486 24.53 -3.16 18.75
N ASP A 487 24.68 -3.39 20.05
CA ASP A 487 24.10 -2.62 21.16
C ASP A 487 24.69 -1.20 21.28
N ALA A 488 26.02 -1.09 21.16
CA ALA A 488 26.71 0.19 21.12
C ALA A 488 26.34 0.99 19.86
N LEU A 489 26.21 0.33 18.71
CA LEU A 489 25.76 0.95 17.46
C LEU A 489 24.28 1.38 17.54
N GLU A 490 23.39 0.59 18.16
CA GLU A 490 22.01 1.02 18.40
C GLU A 490 21.94 2.23 19.31
N THR A 491 22.71 2.24 20.40
CA THR A 491 22.74 3.37 21.35
C THR A 491 23.17 4.65 20.62
N LEU A 492 24.26 4.59 19.85
CA LEU A 492 24.72 5.69 19.02
C LEU A 492 23.67 6.14 17.98
N ILE A 493 22.95 5.19 17.35
CA ILE A 493 21.86 5.51 16.41
C ILE A 493 20.73 6.26 17.12
N ARG A 494 20.28 5.82 18.31
CA ARG A 494 19.22 6.49 19.09
C ARG A 494 19.66 7.88 19.60
N GLU A 495 20.93 8.02 19.96
CA GLU A 495 21.51 9.28 20.44
C GLU A 495 21.75 10.33 19.34
N THR A 496 21.86 9.92 18.07
CA THR A 496 22.28 10.81 16.97
C THR A 496 21.27 10.96 15.84
N THR A 497 20.27 10.08 15.73
CA THR A 497 19.20 10.20 14.72
C THR A 497 18.43 11.51 14.89
N GLY A 498 18.20 12.21 13.79
CA GLY A 498 17.26 13.33 13.66
C GLY A 498 16.22 13.05 12.57
N GLY A 499 15.63 14.11 12.02
CA GLY A 499 14.65 14.04 10.94
C GLY A 499 15.14 14.64 9.63
N SER A 500 14.62 14.14 8.50
CA SER A 500 14.69 14.85 7.21
C SER A 500 13.53 15.82 6.97
N TYR A 501 12.60 15.98 7.93
CA TYR A 501 11.46 16.90 7.85
C TYR A 501 10.49 16.59 6.68
N HIS A 502 10.28 15.32 6.38
CA HIS A 502 9.44 14.79 5.30
C HIS A 502 8.05 14.29 5.74
N LEU A 503 7.57 14.66 6.92
CA LEU A 503 6.26 14.27 7.48
C LEU A 503 5.11 14.22 6.46
N VAL A 504 4.32 13.15 6.50
CA VAL A 504 3.06 12.97 5.77
C VAL A 504 1.99 12.33 6.68
N GLY A 505 0.81 12.06 6.12
CA GLY A 505 -0.14 11.07 6.65
C GLY A 505 -1.07 11.56 7.77
N THR A 506 -0.80 12.73 8.36
CA THR A 506 -1.58 13.35 9.46
C THR A 506 -3.00 13.77 9.09
N ALA A 507 -3.32 13.84 7.80
CA ALA A 507 -4.68 13.92 7.27
C ALA A 507 -4.92 12.85 6.18
N GLY A 508 -4.32 11.67 6.37
CA GLY A 508 -4.13 10.64 5.35
C GLY A 508 -5.40 10.27 4.58
N MET A 509 -5.23 10.18 3.25
CA MET A 509 -6.25 9.75 2.32
C MET A 509 -6.53 8.25 2.44
N SER A 510 -7.80 7.86 2.38
CA SER A 510 -8.24 6.46 2.32
C SER A 510 -9.52 6.31 1.51
N ALA A 511 -9.89 5.07 1.17
CA ALA A 511 -11.10 4.74 0.44
C ALA A 511 -12.38 5.38 1.03
N ARG A 512 -13.37 5.64 0.16
CA ARG A 512 -14.64 6.25 0.57
C ARG A 512 -15.38 5.32 1.54
N GLY A 513 -15.75 5.85 2.70
CA GLY A 513 -16.44 5.09 3.75
C GLY A 513 -15.53 4.23 4.64
N ALA A 514 -14.21 4.19 4.39
CA ALA A 514 -13.27 3.52 5.31
C ALA A 514 -13.31 4.16 6.72
N PRO A 515 -13.18 3.36 7.80
CA PRO A 515 -13.22 3.88 9.18
C PRO A 515 -11.95 4.64 9.58
N TYR A 516 -10.84 4.45 8.85
CA TYR A 516 -9.56 5.12 9.04
C TYR A 516 -9.31 6.22 8.00
N GLY A 517 -8.34 7.10 8.26
CA GLY A 517 -8.02 8.25 7.41
C GLY A 517 -8.93 9.47 7.65
N VAL A 518 -8.59 10.59 7.02
CA VAL A 518 -9.24 11.89 7.21
C VAL A 518 -9.89 12.40 5.93
N VAL A 519 -9.31 12.13 4.76
CA VAL A 519 -9.89 12.51 3.46
C VAL A 519 -10.28 11.31 2.58
N ASP A 520 -11.31 11.52 1.78
CA ASP A 520 -11.69 10.66 0.67
C ASP A 520 -10.71 10.80 -0.52
N PRO A 521 -10.77 9.93 -1.56
CA PRO A 521 -9.86 9.97 -2.70
C PRO A 521 -9.97 11.22 -3.58
N ASP A 522 -11.05 12.00 -3.45
CA ASP A 522 -11.18 13.34 -4.01
C ASP A 522 -10.70 14.46 -3.06
N LEU A 523 -9.89 14.11 -2.06
CA LEU A 523 -9.27 15.02 -1.09
C LEU A 523 -10.27 15.83 -0.24
N ARG A 524 -11.53 15.39 -0.12
CA ARG A 524 -12.54 15.99 0.77
C ARG A 524 -12.47 15.40 2.16
N VAL A 525 -12.67 16.22 3.20
CA VAL A 525 -12.71 15.75 4.59
C VAL A 525 -13.92 14.83 4.81
N LYS A 526 -13.66 13.62 5.34
CA LYS A 526 -14.68 12.59 5.58
C LYS A 526 -15.74 13.09 6.55
N GLY A 527 -17.01 13.01 6.13
CA GLY A 527 -18.15 13.42 6.93
C GLY A 527 -18.47 14.92 6.90
N ALA A 528 -17.67 15.76 6.24
CA ALA A 528 -17.89 17.20 6.09
C ALA A 528 -18.36 17.60 4.67
N SER A 529 -18.46 18.90 4.42
CA SER A 529 -18.71 19.52 3.11
C SER A 529 -18.15 20.95 3.07
N GLY A 530 -17.89 21.49 1.88
CA GLY A 530 -17.26 22.80 1.72
C GLY A 530 -15.80 22.84 2.19
N ILE A 531 -15.13 21.69 2.32
CA ILE A 531 -13.74 21.61 2.74
C ILE A 531 -12.99 20.43 2.11
N SER A 532 -11.81 20.73 1.58
CA SER A 532 -10.80 19.79 1.09
C SER A 532 -9.45 20.02 1.79
N VAL A 533 -8.58 19.01 1.80
CA VAL A 533 -7.19 19.11 2.26
C VAL A 533 -6.27 18.80 1.10
N ILE A 534 -5.34 19.69 0.78
CA ILE A 534 -4.41 19.54 -0.34
C ILE A 534 -3.03 20.03 0.12
N ASP A 535 -2.31 19.17 0.83
CA ASP A 535 -0.86 19.24 1.10
C ASP A 535 -0.33 17.84 1.45
N ALA A 536 0.95 17.73 1.84
CA ALA A 536 1.61 16.46 2.18
C ALA A 536 0.90 15.62 3.28
N SER A 537 0.08 16.23 4.13
CA SER A 537 -0.74 15.56 5.16
C SER A 537 -1.63 14.45 4.59
N VAL A 538 -2.09 14.53 3.34
CA VAL A 538 -3.00 13.54 2.75
C VAL A 538 -2.28 12.32 2.17
N VAL A 539 -0.96 12.39 1.96
CA VAL A 539 -0.17 11.29 1.41
C VAL A 539 -0.17 10.12 2.41
N PRO A 540 -0.76 8.95 2.12
CA PRO A 540 -1.13 7.98 3.17
C PRO A 540 0.02 7.31 3.92
N VAL A 541 1.17 7.16 3.26
CA VAL A 541 2.40 6.55 3.77
C VAL A 541 3.57 7.32 3.18
N VAL A 542 4.64 7.53 3.96
CA VAL A 542 5.81 8.29 3.50
C VAL A 542 6.45 7.61 2.26
N PRO A 543 6.69 8.34 1.15
CA PRO A 543 7.20 7.78 -0.10
C PRO A 543 8.70 7.47 -0.04
N SER A 544 9.19 6.68 -0.99
CA SER A 544 10.61 6.47 -1.31
C SER A 544 11.30 7.72 -1.90
N ALA A 545 10.95 8.92 -1.40
CA ALA A 545 11.16 10.22 -2.02
C ALA A 545 11.45 11.32 -0.99
N HIS A 546 11.93 12.46 -1.47
CA HIS A 546 11.65 13.73 -0.81
C HIS A 546 10.25 14.19 -1.20
N THR A 547 9.51 14.80 -0.27
CA THR A 547 8.07 15.02 -0.45
C THR A 547 7.69 16.23 -1.31
N GLN A 548 8.62 17.04 -1.86
CA GLN A 548 8.24 18.30 -2.52
C GLN A 548 7.36 18.13 -3.76
N ALA A 549 7.70 17.23 -4.68
CA ALA A 549 6.96 17.11 -5.92
C ALA A 549 5.88 16.04 -5.85
N VAL A 550 5.99 15.06 -4.95
CA VAL A 550 4.82 14.34 -4.44
C VAL A 550 3.75 15.36 -4.01
N THR A 551 4.14 16.41 -3.29
CA THR A 551 3.24 17.53 -2.93
C THR A 551 2.80 18.36 -4.14
N TYR A 552 3.68 18.70 -5.09
CA TYR A 552 3.28 19.39 -6.34
C TYR A 552 2.27 18.59 -7.17
N ALA A 553 2.48 17.29 -7.39
CA ALA A 553 1.61 16.45 -8.20
C ALA A 553 0.27 16.15 -7.51
N PHE A 554 0.27 15.95 -6.18
CA PHE A 554 -0.96 15.89 -5.40
C PHE A 554 -1.73 17.22 -5.46
N ALA A 555 -1.04 18.37 -5.46
CA ALA A 555 -1.67 19.69 -5.56
C ALA A 555 -2.19 20.01 -6.98
N GLU A 556 -1.43 19.66 -8.02
CA GLU A 556 -1.84 19.78 -9.42
C GLU A 556 -3.07 18.92 -9.73
N ARG A 557 -3.08 17.66 -9.26
CA ARG A 557 -4.26 16.79 -9.37
C ARG A 557 -5.41 17.27 -8.48
N GLY A 558 -5.11 17.77 -7.28
CA GLY A 558 -6.09 18.33 -6.36
C GLY A 558 -6.81 19.56 -6.94
N ALA A 559 -6.08 20.43 -7.63
CA ALA A 559 -6.66 21.55 -8.36
C ALA A 559 -7.58 21.08 -9.49
N ASP A 560 -7.16 20.11 -10.31
CA ASP A 560 -8.02 19.60 -11.39
C ASP A 560 -9.25 18.83 -10.85
N LEU A 561 -9.15 18.17 -9.68
CA LEU A 561 -10.29 17.60 -8.93
C LEU A 561 -11.26 18.67 -8.38
N LEU A 562 -10.77 19.86 -8.04
CA LEU A 562 -11.61 21.01 -7.66
C LEU A 562 -12.29 21.65 -8.88
N LYS A 563 -11.57 21.78 -10.01
CA LYS A 563 -12.14 22.26 -11.28
C LYS A 563 -13.27 21.36 -11.77
N GLN A 564 -13.04 20.05 -11.82
CA GLN A 564 -14.04 19.03 -12.21
C GLN A 564 -15.32 19.07 -11.34
N ARG A 565 -15.17 19.51 -10.10
CA ARG A 565 -16.23 19.56 -9.07
C ARG A 565 -17.07 20.83 -9.11
N TRP A 566 -16.49 21.96 -9.50
CA TRP A 566 -17.09 23.29 -9.32
C TRP A 566 -17.22 24.12 -10.61
N LEU A 567 -16.41 23.86 -11.64
CA LEU A 567 -16.30 24.73 -12.82
C LEU A 567 -16.75 24.04 -14.12
N THR A 568 -16.76 22.71 -14.17
CA THR A 568 -17.22 21.97 -15.37
C THR A 568 -18.73 22.10 -15.56
N VAL A 569 -19.14 22.87 -16.56
CA VAL A 569 -20.52 22.86 -17.06
C VAL A 569 -20.81 21.50 -17.69
N ILE A 570 -21.79 20.77 -17.15
CA ILE A 570 -22.27 19.51 -17.76
C ILE A 570 -23.14 19.87 -18.97
N VAL A 571 -22.50 19.94 -20.14
CA VAL A 571 -23.20 19.90 -21.43
C VAL A 571 -23.86 18.52 -21.55
N ARG A 572 -25.19 18.48 -21.43
CA ARG A 572 -25.98 17.29 -21.77
C ARG A 572 -26.10 17.20 -23.28
N ASP A 573 -25.24 16.42 -23.91
CA ASP A 573 -25.26 16.18 -25.36
C ASP A 573 -26.45 15.27 -25.74
N PRO A 574 -27.38 15.70 -26.62
CA PRO A 574 -28.53 14.91 -27.03
C PRO A 574 -28.36 14.27 -28.41
N GLN A 575 -28.64 12.96 -28.46
CA GLN A 575 -28.90 12.09 -29.65
C GLN A 575 -27.74 11.27 -30.22
N HIS A 576 -28.12 10.14 -30.84
CA HIS A 576 -27.26 9.21 -31.54
C HIS A 576 -26.90 9.72 -32.95
N GLN A 577 -25.79 9.25 -33.51
CA GLN A 577 -25.85 8.56 -34.80
C GLN A 577 -24.74 7.50 -34.97
N ARG A 578 -24.94 6.56 -35.91
CA ARG A 578 -24.01 5.48 -36.25
C ARG A 578 -23.62 5.56 -37.73
N SER A 579 -22.32 5.44 -38.03
CA SER A 579 -21.79 5.02 -39.34
C SER A 579 -20.38 4.45 -39.09
N ALA A 580 -20.14 3.14 -39.28
CA ALA A 580 -20.06 2.37 -40.52
C ALA A 580 -18.62 2.38 -41.11
N PHE A 581 -17.91 1.25 -40.94
CA PHE A 581 -16.64 0.96 -41.62
C PHE A 581 -16.90 0.30 -42.97
N PRO A 582 -16.07 0.58 -44.00
CA PRO A 582 -15.87 -0.32 -45.12
C PRO A 582 -14.44 -0.89 -45.18
N ASN A 583 -14.38 -2.22 -45.15
CA ASN A 583 -13.49 -3.13 -45.89
C ASN A 583 -11.96 -2.87 -46.01
N ASN A 584 -11.19 -3.82 -45.47
CA ASN A 584 -9.87 -4.22 -45.96
C ASN A 584 -10.00 -4.91 -47.34
N PRO A 585 -8.98 -4.86 -48.21
CA PRO A 585 -8.38 -6.12 -48.64
C PRO A 585 -6.85 -6.10 -48.90
N TYR A 586 -6.30 -7.32 -48.97
CA TYR A 586 -4.97 -7.76 -49.43
C TYR A 586 -3.78 -7.84 -48.45
N ASP A 587 -3.17 -9.02 -48.52
CA ASP A 587 -1.83 -9.47 -48.13
C ASP A 587 -1.43 -10.44 -49.28
N PRO A 588 -0.19 -10.39 -49.80
CA PRO A 588 0.79 -11.36 -49.30
C PRO A 588 2.24 -10.83 -49.22
N LEU A 589 3.00 -11.47 -48.33
CA LEU A 589 4.45 -11.41 -48.16
C LEU A 589 5.28 -11.59 -49.45
N SER A 590 6.35 -10.80 -49.63
CA SER A 590 7.50 -11.13 -50.49
C SER A 590 8.84 -10.63 -49.91
N MET A 591 9.95 -11.23 -50.36
CA MET A 591 11.26 -11.23 -49.68
C MET A 591 12.15 -9.98 -49.82
N ALA A 592 13.11 -9.86 -48.88
CA ALA A 592 14.43 -9.23 -48.99
C ALA A 592 14.50 -7.69 -49.14
N PRO A 593 15.71 -7.05 -49.06
CA PRO A 593 16.96 -7.47 -48.41
C PRO A 593 17.34 -6.53 -47.22
N SER A 594 18.51 -6.75 -46.61
CA SER A 594 19.09 -5.83 -45.62
C SER A 594 19.81 -4.65 -46.29
N LEU A 595 19.20 -3.47 -46.34
CA LEU A 595 19.86 -2.24 -46.82
C LEU A 595 20.72 -1.60 -45.72
N SER A 596 22.04 -1.66 -45.87
CA SER A 596 23.00 -0.83 -45.14
C SER A 596 23.12 0.55 -45.83
N ILE A 597 22.33 1.53 -45.39
CA ILE A 597 22.39 2.89 -45.92
C ILE A 597 23.65 3.58 -45.35
N THR A 598 24.70 3.64 -46.15
CA THR A 598 25.89 4.45 -45.86
C THR A 598 25.63 5.85 -46.38
N ILE A 599 25.39 6.81 -45.49
CA ILE A 599 25.22 8.22 -45.87
C ILE A 599 26.58 8.73 -46.40
N PRO A 600 26.66 9.26 -47.63
CA PRO A 600 27.88 9.88 -48.13
C PRO A 600 28.31 11.03 -47.22
N LYS A 601 29.62 11.17 -46.96
CA LYS A 601 30.12 12.43 -46.42
C LYS A 601 29.97 13.52 -47.50
N PRO A 602 29.60 14.75 -47.14
CA PRO A 602 29.63 15.85 -48.09
C PRO A 602 31.04 16.00 -48.66
N PRO A 603 31.19 16.34 -49.96
CA PRO A 603 32.50 16.59 -50.54
C PRO A 603 33.21 17.71 -49.76
N PRO A 604 34.53 17.64 -49.58
CA PRO A 604 35.27 18.72 -48.95
C PRO A 604 35.23 19.97 -49.85
N LEU A 605 34.99 21.13 -49.26
CA LEU A 605 34.93 22.39 -50.00
C LEU A 605 36.23 22.61 -50.80
N PRO A 606 36.18 22.76 -52.15
CA PRO A 606 37.35 23.04 -52.95
C PRO A 606 38.15 24.23 -52.44
N ALA A 607 39.47 24.08 -52.31
CA ALA A 607 40.34 25.05 -51.65
C ALA A 607 40.28 26.47 -52.26
N PHE A 608 39.94 26.60 -53.55
CA PHE A 608 39.75 27.90 -54.19
C PHE A 608 38.49 28.63 -53.68
N LEU A 609 37.40 27.92 -53.36
CA LEU A 609 36.16 28.51 -52.85
C LEU A 609 36.32 29.05 -51.42
N ALA A 610 37.14 28.38 -50.61
CA ALA A 610 37.48 28.86 -49.26
C ALA A 610 38.16 30.26 -49.27
N HIS A 611 38.74 30.68 -50.40
CA HIS A 611 39.35 32.01 -50.56
C HIS A 611 38.35 33.11 -50.95
N PHE A 612 37.19 32.75 -51.54
CA PHE A 612 36.16 33.73 -51.93
C PHE A 612 35.13 33.97 -50.82
N ILE A 613 34.87 33.01 -49.94
CA ILE A 613 33.95 33.15 -48.80
C ILE A 613 34.50 34.20 -47.82
N GLY A 614 33.89 35.39 -47.81
CA GLY A 614 34.32 36.55 -47.04
C GLY A 614 35.01 37.65 -47.85
N SER A 615 35.25 37.43 -49.15
CA SER A 615 35.70 38.49 -50.07
C SER A 615 34.52 39.19 -50.74
N HIS A 616 34.65 40.49 -51.02
CA HIS A 616 33.68 41.25 -51.84
C HIS A 616 34.05 41.28 -53.34
N ALA A 617 34.92 40.37 -53.80
CA ALA A 617 35.32 40.28 -55.20
C ALA A 617 34.24 39.58 -56.04
N PRO A 618 33.85 40.11 -57.22
CA PRO A 618 32.94 39.40 -58.11
C PRO A 618 33.61 38.14 -58.68
N LEU A 619 32.88 37.02 -58.68
CA LEU A 619 33.33 35.76 -59.29
C LEU A 619 33.43 35.90 -60.81
N GLY A 620 34.48 35.34 -61.40
CA GLY A 620 34.61 35.23 -62.85
C GLY A 620 33.71 34.12 -63.44
N PRO A 621 33.61 34.02 -64.77
CA PRO A 621 32.72 33.05 -65.43
C PRO A 621 33.07 31.59 -65.13
N ILE A 622 34.35 31.28 -64.95
CA ILE A 622 34.83 29.91 -64.69
C ILE A 622 34.54 29.54 -63.24
N GLU A 623 34.85 30.43 -62.30
CA GLU A 623 34.59 30.28 -60.87
C GLU A 623 33.10 30.15 -60.60
N SER A 624 32.27 30.96 -61.26
CA SER A 624 30.80 30.84 -61.20
C SER A 624 30.32 29.48 -61.71
N SER A 625 30.87 28.97 -62.83
CA SER A 625 30.51 27.65 -63.34
C SER A 625 30.89 26.52 -62.38
N LEU A 626 32.02 26.64 -61.69
CA LEU A 626 32.47 25.65 -60.70
C LEU A 626 31.62 25.70 -59.42
N VAL A 627 31.22 26.90 -58.96
CA VAL A 627 30.25 27.07 -57.86
C VAL A 627 28.93 26.38 -58.21
N THR A 628 28.37 26.64 -59.39
CA THR A 628 27.11 26.02 -59.82
C THR A 628 27.22 24.49 -59.91
N SER A 629 28.35 23.95 -60.39
CA SER A 629 28.59 22.51 -60.43
C SER A 629 28.63 21.88 -59.03
N TYR A 630 29.28 22.53 -58.07
CA TYR A 630 29.38 22.04 -56.69
C TYR A 630 28.05 22.16 -55.92
N ILE A 631 27.25 23.19 -56.20
CA ILE A 631 25.88 23.30 -55.70
C ILE A 631 25.04 22.14 -56.23
N GLY A 632 25.09 21.84 -57.54
CA GLY A 632 24.36 20.71 -58.13
C GLY A 632 24.76 19.34 -57.55
N GLU A 633 26.03 19.15 -57.19
CA GLU A 633 26.50 17.94 -56.49
C GLU A 633 25.92 17.84 -55.07
N LEU A 634 25.87 18.95 -54.32
CA LEU A 634 25.22 19.01 -53.00
C LEU A 634 23.70 18.82 -53.08
N GLU A 635 23.03 19.42 -54.06
CA GLU A 635 21.58 19.24 -54.31
C GLU A 635 21.26 17.78 -54.66
N SER A 636 22.13 17.11 -55.42
CA SER A 636 22.03 15.66 -55.66
C SER A 636 22.18 14.84 -54.39
N GLN A 637 23.08 15.21 -53.47
CA GLN A 637 23.20 14.52 -52.18
C GLN A 637 22.01 14.77 -51.25
N VAL A 638 21.46 16.00 -51.22
CA VAL A 638 20.22 16.32 -50.49
C VAL A 638 19.06 15.49 -51.02
N THR A 639 18.90 15.39 -52.34
CA THR A 639 17.85 14.58 -52.98
C THR A 639 17.93 13.11 -52.56
N LEU A 640 19.13 12.51 -52.56
CA LEU A 640 19.35 11.13 -52.10
C LEU A 640 19.02 10.94 -50.61
N VAL A 641 19.30 11.93 -49.77
CA VAL A 641 18.95 11.91 -48.34
C VAL A 641 17.44 12.04 -48.13
N ASP A 642 16.75 12.90 -48.88
CA ASP A 642 15.30 13.03 -48.82
C ASP A 642 14.58 11.77 -49.33
N GLU A 643 15.08 11.11 -50.39
CA GLU A 643 14.60 9.79 -50.82
C GLU A 643 14.81 8.71 -49.76
N ALA A 644 15.97 8.70 -49.08
CA ALA A 644 16.22 7.79 -47.96
C ALA A 644 15.28 8.06 -46.78
N ILE A 645 15.02 9.33 -46.45
CA ILE A 645 14.06 9.75 -45.42
C ILE A 645 12.63 9.37 -45.81
N ALA A 646 12.24 9.51 -47.09
CA ALA A 646 10.93 9.09 -47.59
C ALA A 646 10.74 7.57 -47.46
N ASN A 647 11.74 6.78 -47.85
CA ASN A 647 11.73 5.32 -47.68
C ASN A 647 11.69 4.90 -46.20
N LEU A 648 12.44 5.58 -45.32
CA LEU A 648 12.38 5.33 -43.87
C LEU A 648 11.02 5.73 -43.27
N ARG A 649 10.37 6.79 -43.77
CA ARG A 649 9.01 7.18 -43.36
C ARG A 649 7.96 6.16 -43.79
N LEU A 650 8.05 5.64 -45.03
CA LEU A 650 7.22 4.53 -45.51
C LEU A 650 7.43 3.27 -44.67
N ARG A 651 8.69 2.86 -44.44
CA ARG A 651 9.00 1.68 -43.62
C ARG A 651 8.58 1.84 -42.16
N ARG A 652 8.61 3.06 -41.61
CA ARG A 652 8.03 3.39 -40.30
C ARG A 652 6.50 3.26 -40.30
N ALA A 653 5.81 3.63 -41.39
CA ALA A 653 4.38 3.39 -41.53
C ALA A 653 4.05 1.90 -41.60
N ASP A 654 4.77 1.11 -42.40
CA ASP A 654 4.66 -0.35 -42.46
C ASP A 654 4.85 -1.00 -41.09
N LEU A 655 5.88 -0.57 -40.34
CA LEU A 655 6.19 -1.10 -39.01
C LEU A 655 5.15 -0.68 -37.98
N LEU A 656 4.64 0.56 -38.03
CA LEU A 656 3.54 1.01 -37.15
C LEU A 656 2.23 0.27 -37.45
N GLN A 657 1.93 0.00 -38.72
CA GLN A 657 0.79 -0.81 -39.14
C GLN A 657 1.00 -2.29 -38.73
N SER A 658 2.21 -2.83 -38.86
CA SER A 658 2.57 -4.18 -38.41
C SER A 658 2.46 -4.32 -36.89
N ILE A 659 2.84 -3.28 -36.13
CA ILE A 659 2.65 -3.18 -34.68
C ILE A 659 1.17 -3.05 -34.33
N LYS A 660 0.35 -2.37 -35.14
CA LYS A 660 -1.10 -2.27 -34.96
C LYS A 660 -1.78 -3.64 -35.18
N THR A 661 -1.37 -4.37 -36.21
CA THR A 661 -1.80 -5.76 -36.48
C THR A 661 -1.32 -6.70 -35.38
N HIS A 662 -0.06 -6.63 -34.95
CA HIS A 662 0.45 -7.43 -33.83
C HIS A 662 -0.22 -7.07 -32.49
N LYS A 663 -0.58 -5.81 -32.23
CA LYS A 663 -1.39 -5.42 -31.07
C LYS A 663 -2.83 -5.93 -31.14
N SER A 664 -3.40 -6.17 -32.34
CA SER A 664 -4.66 -6.92 -32.44
C SER A 664 -4.48 -8.42 -32.19
N LEU A 665 -3.32 -9.00 -32.51
CA LEU A 665 -2.98 -10.40 -32.21
C LEU A 665 -2.65 -10.61 -30.71
N LEU A 666 -2.05 -9.62 -30.04
CA LEU A 666 -1.65 -9.64 -28.62
C LEU A 666 -2.80 -9.49 -27.62
N SER A 667 -4.00 -9.95 -28.00
CA SER A 667 -5.03 -10.35 -27.05
C SER A 667 -5.31 -11.85 -27.22
N PRO A 668 -4.53 -12.74 -26.57
CA PRO A 668 -4.77 -14.20 -26.63
C PRO A 668 -6.21 -14.54 -26.23
N ILE A 669 -6.73 -13.83 -25.23
CA ILE A 669 -8.10 -13.89 -24.71
C ILE A 669 -9.21 -13.59 -25.73
N ARG A 670 -8.89 -12.93 -26.86
CA ARG A 670 -9.82 -12.72 -28.00
C ARG A 670 -9.66 -13.75 -29.13
N ARG A 671 -8.68 -14.64 -29.01
CA ARG A 671 -8.43 -15.78 -29.91
C ARG A 671 -8.75 -17.13 -29.25
N LEU A 672 -9.14 -17.14 -27.97
CA LEU A 672 -9.73 -18.30 -27.32
C LEU A 672 -11.11 -18.60 -27.94
N PRO A 673 -11.47 -19.88 -28.10
CA PRO A 673 -12.84 -20.28 -28.40
C PRO A 673 -13.82 -19.76 -27.32
N PRO A 674 -15.09 -19.45 -27.68
CA PRO A 674 -16.15 -19.10 -26.72
C PRO A 674 -16.25 -20.06 -25.52
N GLU A 675 -15.99 -21.34 -25.76
CA GLU A 675 -16.06 -22.44 -24.80
C GLU A 675 -14.95 -22.30 -23.74
N THR A 676 -13.68 -22.23 -24.16
CA THR A 676 -12.52 -22.05 -23.28
C THR A 676 -12.58 -20.72 -22.53
N LEU A 677 -13.07 -19.65 -23.17
CA LEU A 677 -13.29 -18.37 -22.51
C LEU A 677 -14.41 -18.46 -21.46
N GLY A 678 -15.46 -19.25 -21.73
CA GLY A 678 -16.52 -19.58 -20.78
C GLY A 678 -16.04 -20.39 -19.59
N GLU A 679 -15.15 -21.35 -19.78
CA GLU A 679 -14.51 -22.11 -18.68
C GLU A 679 -13.66 -21.20 -17.77
N ILE A 680 -12.86 -20.30 -18.36
CA ILE A 680 -12.09 -19.30 -17.61
C ILE A 680 -13.03 -18.39 -16.79
N PHE A 681 -14.14 -17.94 -17.36
CA PHE A 681 -15.14 -17.16 -16.63
C PHE A 681 -15.73 -17.96 -15.45
N SER A 682 -16.01 -19.26 -15.63
CA SER A 682 -16.53 -20.13 -14.56
C SER A 682 -15.51 -20.31 -13.42
N LEU A 683 -14.24 -20.52 -13.75
CA LEU A 683 -13.15 -20.64 -12.77
C LEU A 683 -12.95 -19.34 -11.97
N VAL A 684 -13.03 -18.18 -12.64
CA VAL A 684 -12.94 -16.87 -11.96
C VAL A 684 -14.13 -16.64 -11.02
N VAL A 685 -15.36 -16.95 -11.45
CA VAL A 685 -16.57 -16.91 -10.59
C VAL A 685 -16.38 -17.82 -9.36
N TYR A 686 -15.94 -19.05 -9.58
CA TYR A 686 -15.68 -20.03 -8.51
C TYR A 686 -14.62 -19.55 -7.51
N ALA A 687 -13.53 -18.94 -7.98
CA ALA A 687 -12.49 -18.37 -7.13
C ALA A 687 -13.02 -17.23 -6.24
N THR A 688 -13.78 -16.28 -6.81
CA THR A 688 -14.43 -15.21 -6.00
C THR A 688 -15.41 -15.74 -4.96
N PHE A 689 -15.98 -16.93 -5.15
CA PHE A 689 -16.92 -17.55 -4.21
C PHE A 689 -16.21 -18.20 -3.00
N HIS A 690 -15.00 -18.74 -3.21
CA HIS A 690 -14.23 -19.47 -2.20
C HIS A 690 -13.30 -18.57 -1.37
N PHE A 691 -12.57 -17.65 -2.00
CA PHE A 691 -11.68 -16.74 -1.27
C PHE A 691 -12.40 -15.54 -0.62
N GLY A 692 -13.72 -15.42 -0.81
CA GLY A 692 -14.56 -14.42 -0.16
C GLY A 692 -14.86 -14.74 1.31
N GLY A 693 -13.91 -14.38 2.18
CA GLY A 693 -14.08 -14.31 3.65
C GLY A 693 -15.12 -13.26 4.07
N ILE A 694 -15.55 -13.30 5.33
CA ILE A 694 -16.71 -12.54 5.82
C ILE A 694 -16.31 -11.09 6.19
N SER A 695 -16.21 -10.21 5.18
CA SER A 695 -16.24 -8.75 5.35
C SER A 695 -16.48 -8.00 4.02
N GLU A 696 -16.85 -6.71 4.11
CA GLU A 696 -16.79 -5.67 3.06
C GLU A 696 -17.61 -5.80 1.75
N VAL A 697 -18.80 -6.43 1.71
CA VAL A 697 -19.68 -6.38 0.49
C VAL A 697 -21.11 -5.91 0.78
N LYS A 698 -21.29 -4.63 1.10
CA LYS A 698 -22.63 -4.01 1.19
C LYS A 698 -23.06 -3.38 -0.15
N HIS A 699 -24.15 -3.92 -0.73
CA HIS A 699 -24.87 -3.44 -1.93
C HIS A 699 -24.19 -3.66 -3.31
N PRO A 700 -24.96 -3.88 -4.42
CA PRO A 700 -25.41 -5.25 -4.70
C PRO A 700 -25.10 -5.74 -6.14
N VAL A 701 -24.85 -7.05 -6.26
CA VAL A 701 -24.98 -7.91 -7.46
C VAL A 701 -24.13 -7.51 -8.69
N THR A 702 -24.41 -6.36 -9.30
CA THR A 702 -23.88 -5.89 -10.60
C THR A 702 -22.37 -5.69 -10.69
N ARG A 703 -21.67 -5.56 -9.55
CA ARG A 703 -20.20 -5.37 -9.50
C ARG A 703 -19.39 -6.66 -9.41
N ASN A 704 -20.05 -7.82 -9.25
CA ASN A 704 -19.37 -9.11 -9.15
C ASN A 704 -19.45 -9.86 -10.49
N ALA A 705 -18.61 -10.89 -10.66
CA ALA A 705 -18.85 -11.88 -11.70
C ALA A 705 -20.18 -12.61 -11.41
N PRO A 706 -21.00 -12.96 -12.42
CA PRO A 706 -20.72 -12.91 -13.87
C PRO A 706 -20.93 -11.54 -14.53
N TRP A 707 -21.60 -10.58 -13.87
CA TRP A 707 -22.00 -9.29 -14.46
C TRP A 707 -20.82 -8.50 -15.04
N LEU A 708 -19.66 -8.51 -14.36
CA LEU A 708 -18.43 -7.91 -14.85
C LEU A 708 -18.10 -8.29 -16.31
N PHE A 709 -18.22 -9.57 -16.69
CA PHE A 709 -17.91 -10.04 -18.04
C PHE A 709 -18.86 -9.46 -19.09
N THR A 710 -20.10 -9.14 -18.71
CA THR A 710 -21.09 -8.50 -19.60
C THR A 710 -20.70 -7.06 -19.99
N HIS A 711 -19.80 -6.42 -19.23
CA HIS A 711 -19.39 -5.03 -19.42
C HIS A 711 -18.01 -4.87 -20.10
N VAL A 712 -17.18 -5.91 -20.23
CA VAL A 712 -15.79 -5.78 -20.74
C VAL A 712 -15.74 -5.49 -22.25
N CYS A 713 -16.40 -6.31 -23.07
CA CYS A 713 -16.52 -6.09 -24.52
C CYS A 713 -17.65 -6.94 -25.11
N ARG A 714 -18.08 -6.64 -26.35
CA ARG A 714 -19.20 -7.36 -27.00
C ARG A 714 -18.99 -8.89 -27.08
N HIS A 715 -17.77 -9.35 -27.35
CA HIS A 715 -17.47 -10.79 -27.42
C HIS A 715 -17.60 -11.44 -26.03
N TRP A 716 -16.93 -10.89 -25.01
CA TRP A 716 -17.04 -11.33 -23.61
C TRP A 716 -18.48 -11.31 -23.11
N SER A 717 -19.23 -10.26 -23.44
CA SER A 717 -20.64 -10.13 -23.10
C SER A 717 -21.51 -11.19 -23.76
N THR A 718 -21.23 -11.53 -25.02
CA THR A 718 -21.92 -12.62 -25.73
C THR A 718 -21.63 -13.97 -25.07
N VAL A 719 -20.36 -14.29 -24.79
CA VAL A 719 -19.96 -15.54 -24.11
C VAL A 719 -20.57 -15.63 -22.71
N ALA A 720 -20.51 -14.55 -21.93
CA ALA A 720 -21.06 -14.50 -20.58
C ALA A 720 -22.59 -14.67 -20.57
N LEU A 721 -23.31 -14.01 -21.48
CA LEU A 721 -24.78 -14.09 -21.56
C LEU A 721 -25.29 -15.41 -22.18
N ALA A 722 -24.42 -16.18 -22.83
CA ALA A 722 -24.73 -17.46 -23.47
C ALA A 722 -24.33 -18.70 -22.66
N ASN A 723 -23.45 -18.59 -21.66
CA ASN A 723 -23.03 -19.68 -20.78
C ASN A 723 -23.88 -19.71 -19.49
N PRO A 724 -24.83 -20.66 -19.30
CA PRO A 724 -25.74 -20.65 -18.15
C PRO A 724 -25.06 -20.98 -16.81
N ALA A 725 -23.93 -21.69 -16.82
CA ALA A 725 -23.22 -22.08 -15.60
C ALA A 725 -22.66 -20.86 -14.83
N LEU A 726 -22.37 -19.77 -15.53
CA LEU A 726 -21.93 -18.50 -14.92
C LEU A 726 -23.00 -17.85 -14.05
N TRP A 727 -24.28 -18.15 -14.32
CA TRP A 727 -25.44 -17.55 -13.64
C TRP A 727 -26.06 -18.47 -12.59
N SER A 728 -25.60 -19.73 -12.50
CA SER A 728 -26.13 -20.69 -11.52
C SER A 728 -25.49 -20.53 -10.14
N MET A 729 -24.38 -19.78 -10.03
CA MET A 729 -23.76 -19.39 -8.78
C MET A 729 -24.27 -18.02 -8.32
N ILE A 730 -25.00 -17.99 -7.19
CA ILE A 730 -25.69 -16.80 -6.69
C ILE A 730 -25.23 -16.50 -5.25
N PHE A 731 -24.62 -15.33 -5.05
CA PHE A 731 -24.23 -14.79 -3.74
C PHE A 731 -25.06 -13.54 -3.42
N LEU A 732 -25.71 -13.52 -2.24
CA LEU A 732 -26.62 -12.44 -1.82
C LEU A 732 -26.53 -12.17 -0.32
N ASP A 733 -26.34 -10.89 0.04
CA ASP A 733 -26.56 -10.36 1.38
C ASP A 733 -28.01 -9.85 1.49
N LEU A 734 -28.86 -10.59 2.20
CA LEU A 734 -30.29 -10.30 2.36
C LEU A 734 -30.56 -9.02 3.17
N ASP A 735 -29.61 -8.58 4.00
CA ASP A 735 -29.74 -7.32 4.73
C ASP A 735 -29.63 -6.13 3.77
N CYS A 736 -28.78 -6.25 2.74
CA CYS A 736 -28.61 -5.25 1.69
C CYS A 736 -29.51 -5.46 0.45
N VAL A 737 -30.37 -6.49 0.39
CA VAL A 737 -31.04 -6.91 -0.86
C VAL A 737 -32.56 -6.98 -0.66
N ARG A 738 -33.17 -5.81 -0.39
CA ARG A 738 -34.64 -5.64 -0.23
C ARG A 738 -35.33 -4.81 -1.33
N SER A 739 -34.59 -4.32 -2.34
CA SER A 739 -35.18 -3.49 -3.40
C SER A 739 -35.83 -4.32 -4.52
N GLN A 740 -36.85 -3.78 -5.18
CA GLN A 740 -37.48 -4.42 -6.35
C GLN A 740 -36.47 -4.73 -7.48
N GLY A 741 -35.48 -3.84 -7.69
CA GLY A 741 -34.40 -4.09 -8.65
C GLY A 741 -33.48 -5.26 -8.24
N SER A 742 -33.34 -5.53 -6.94
CA SER A 742 -32.59 -6.67 -6.44
C SER A 742 -33.33 -7.99 -6.67
N VAL A 743 -34.66 -8.00 -6.53
CA VAL A 743 -35.53 -9.15 -6.86
C VAL A 743 -35.39 -9.49 -8.35
N LEU A 744 -35.59 -8.50 -9.22
CA LEU A 744 -35.47 -8.66 -10.68
C LEU A 744 -34.10 -9.17 -11.13
N LEU A 745 -33.01 -8.75 -10.46
CA LEU A 745 -31.66 -9.26 -10.74
C LEU A 745 -31.47 -10.72 -10.29
N THR A 746 -32.06 -11.13 -9.17
CA THR A 746 -32.05 -12.53 -8.72
C THR A 746 -32.86 -13.42 -9.66
N GLU A 747 -34.06 -12.99 -10.04
CA GLU A 747 -34.89 -13.67 -11.04
C GLU A 747 -34.16 -13.81 -12.38
N LEU A 748 -33.45 -12.76 -12.82
CA LEU A 748 -32.64 -12.79 -14.04
C LEU A 748 -31.46 -13.78 -13.96
N CYS A 749 -30.81 -13.97 -12.81
CA CYS A 749 -29.83 -15.05 -12.61
C CYS A 749 -30.47 -16.44 -12.67
N VAL A 750 -31.61 -16.64 -12.00
CA VAL A 750 -32.36 -17.92 -12.00
C VAL A 750 -32.86 -18.28 -13.41
N GLN A 751 -33.24 -17.28 -14.21
CA GLN A 751 -33.62 -17.42 -15.62
C GLN A 751 -32.40 -17.70 -16.52
N ARG A 752 -31.30 -16.93 -16.38
CA ARG A 752 -30.09 -17.06 -17.20
C ARG A 752 -29.34 -18.37 -16.99
N SER A 753 -29.48 -18.98 -15.82
CA SER A 753 -28.95 -20.31 -15.52
C SER A 753 -29.75 -21.46 -16.13
N GLY A 754 -30.91 -21.19 -16.75
CA GLY A 754 -31.71 -22.18 -17.47
C GLY A 754 -32.12 -23.35 -16.57
N ASN A 755 -31.64 -24.56 -16.89
CA ASN A 755 -31.85 -25.77 -16.09
C ASN A 755 -30.60 -26.21 -15.30
N VAL A 756 -29.51 -25.43 -15.30
CA VAL A 756 -28.28 -25.80 -14.58
C VAL A 756 -28.52 -25.81 -13.07
N PRO A 757 -27.97 -26.78 -12.30
CA PRO A 757 -28.07 -26.78 -10.85
C PRO A 757 -27.46 -25.53 -10.20
N LEU A 758 -28.14 -25.01 -9.19
CA LEU A 758 -27.83 -23.76 -8.51
C LEU A 758 -26.87 -23.98 -7.34
N THR A 759 -25.87 -23.10 -7.23
CA THR A 759 -25.00 -22.96 -6.06
C THR A 759 -25.31 -21.62 -5.38
N LEU A 760 -25.80 -21.66 -4.13
CA LEU A 760 -26.24 -20.47 -3.38
C LEU A 760 -25.31 -20.20 -2.19
N LYS A 761 -25.01 -18.92 -1.93
CA LYS A 761 -24.44 -18.44 -0.66
C LYS A 761 -25.24 -17.21 -0.22
N LEU A 762 -26.09 -17.39 0.80
CA LEU A 762 -27.02 -16.37 1.31
C LEU A 762 -26.58 -15.94 2.71
N PHE A 763 -26.50 -14.64 2.93
CA PHE A 763 -26.08 -14.02 4.19
C PHE A 763 -27.20 -13.11 4.73
N GLY A 764 -27.34 -12.97 6.05
CA GLY A 764 -28.36 -12.11 6.66
C GLY A 764 -28.33 -12.16 8.19
N GLU A 765 -27.42 -11.40 8.79
CA GLU A 765 -27.17 -11.37 10.24
C GLU A 765 -28.01 -10.32 10.95
N ASN A 766 -28.41 -9.24 10.28
CA ASN A 766 -29.13 -8.15 10.90
C ASN A 766 -30.59 -8.56 11.17
N GLY A 767 -30.81 -9.11 12.36
CA GLY A 767 -32.05 -8.86 13.07
C GLY A 767 -32.29 -7.35 13.13
N ILE A 768 -33.19 -6.85 12.27
CA ILE A 768 -34.08 -5.78 12.71
C ILE A 768 -34.69 -6.30 13.99
N GLY A 769 -34.58 -5.52 15.07
CA GLY A 769 -34.96 -6.00 16.40
C GLY A 769 -36.35 -6.61 16.41
N ASP A 770 -36.51 -7.65 17.24
CA ASP A 770 -37.79 -7.83 17.89
C ASP A 770 -38.20 -6.48 18.52
N ASP A 771 -39.50 -6.17 18.48
CA ASP A 771 -40.11 -4.88 18.84
C ASP A 771 -39.96 -3.72 17.81
N GLU A 772 -40.70 -3.81 16.69
CA GLU A 772 -41.76 -2.80 16.39
C GLU A 772 -42.62 -3.17 15.16
N TYR A 773 -42.06 -3.82 14.14
CA TYR A 773 -42.80 -4.17 12.90
C TYR A 773 -42.89 -5.67 12.68
N GLY A 774 -44.02 -6.26 13.06
CA GLY A 774 -44.37 -7.62 12.68
C GLY A 774 -44.60 -7.72 11.17
N ALA A 775 -43.61 -8.27 10.45
CA ALA A 775 -43.69 -8.55 9.02
C ALA A 775 -43.88 -10.06 8.78
N PRO A 776 -45.13 -10.56 8.63
CA PRO A 776 -45.41 -11.97 8.37
C PRO A 776 -45.17 -12.39 6.91
N GLU A 777 -44.62 -11.49 6.08
CA GLU A 777 -44.39 -11.70 4.65
C GLU A 777 -43.03 -12.36 4.37
N LEU A 778 -42.98 -13.27 3.39
CA LEU A 778 -41.72 -13.85 2.93
C LEU A 778 -40.82 -12.77 2.31
N HIS A 779 -39.52 -12.81 2.63
CA HIS A 779 -38.52 -11.96 2.02
C HIS A 779 -38.55 -12.12 0.49
N PRO A 780 -38.82 -11.06 -0.31
CA PRO A 780 -39.14 -11.21 -1.74
C PRO A 780 -38.10 -11.98 -2.58
N VAL A 781 -36.83 -11.85 -2.21
CA VAL A 781 -35.71 -12.56 -2.84
C VAL A 781 -35.69 -14.05 -2.49
N LEU A 782 -36.09 -14.43 -1.27
CA LEU A 782 -36.25 -15.83 -0.88
C LEU A 782 -37.43 -16.45 -1.63
N THR A 783 -38.57 -15.74 -1.77
CA THR A 783 -39.71 -16.17 -2.61
C THR A 783 -39.26 -16.51 -4.04
N SER A 784 -38.46 -15.62 -4.62
CA SER A 784 -37.91 -15.79 -5.98
C SER A 784 -37.01 -17.02 -6.09
N LEU A 785 -36.08 -17.22 -5.14
CA LEU A 785 -35.20 -18.39 -5.12
C LEU A 785 -35.97 -19.70 -4.85
N LEU A 786 -36.97 -19.69 -3.95
CA LEU A 786 -37.79 -20.84 -3.59
C LEU A 786 -38.64 -21.37 -4.76
N SER A 787 -38.92 -20.56 -5.78
CA SER A 787 -39.47 -21.07 -7.06
C SER A 787 -38.60 -22.20 -7.64
N SER A 788 -37.28 -22.06 -7.50
CA SER A 788 -36.23 -22.87 -8.14
C SER A 788 -35.54 -23.88 -7.20
N CYS A 789 -36.09 -24.16 -6.02
CA CYS A 789 -35.43 -25.02 -5.02
C CYS A 789 -35.13 -26.46 -5.50
N GLU A 790 -35.89 -26.97 -6.47
CA GLU A 790 -35.65 -28.26 -7.15
C GLU A 790 -34.36 -28.31 -7.97
N ARG A 791 -33.67 -27.17 -8.14
CA ARG A 791 -32.36 -27.05 -8.79
C ARG A 791 -31.23 -26.80 -7.79
N TRP A 792 -31.49 -26.58 -6.51
CA TRP A 792 -30.45 -26.25 -5.52
C TRP A 792 -29.54 -27.47 -5.28
N GLN A 793 -28.22 -27.32 -5.48
CA GLN A 793 -27.25 -28.41 -5.35
C GLN A 793 -26.26 -28.16 -4.21
N LYS A 794 -25.66 -26.98 -4.17
CA LYS A 794 -24.75 -26.56 -3.08
C LYS A 794 -25.31 -25.29 -2.46
N VAL A 795 -25.63 -25.30 -1.18
CA VAL A 795 -26.27 -24.17 -0.50
C VAL A 795 -25.50 -23.82 0.77
N ASN A 796 -25.18 -22.54 0.93
CA ASN A 796 -24.57 -21.97 2.13
C ASN A 796 -25.52 -20.89 2.68
N LEU A 797 -25.95 -21.02 3.94
CA LEU A 797 -26.86 -20.11 4.63
C LEU A 797 -26.20 -19.59 5.91
N SER A 798 -25.89 -18.30 5.95
CA SER A 798 -25.31 -17.59 7.10
C SER A 798 -26.30 -16.54 7.59
N MET A 799 -27.31 -16.95 8.36
CA MET A 799 -28.48 -16.10 8.66
C MET A 799 -29.18 -16.42 9.98
N ASN A 800 -29.91 -15.44 10.52
CA ASN A 800 -30.72 -15.62 11.71
C ASN A 800 -31.85 -16.66 11.52
N THR A 801 -32.37 -17.18 12.63
CA THR A 801 -33.34 -18.29 12.62
C THR A 801 -34.71 -17.89 12.08
N SER A 802 -35.08 -16.60 12.11
CA SER A 802 -36.31 -16.09 11.50
C SER A 802 -36.27 -16.23 9.97
N LEU A 803 -35.21 -15.73 9.31
CA LEU A 803 -35.00 -15.89 7.87
C LEU A 803 -34.89 -17.36 7.46
N LEU A 804 -34.17 -18.18 8.25
CA LEU A 804 -34.03 -19.61 7.99
C LEU A 804 -35.39 -20.34 7.99
N ASN A 805 -36.29 -20.01 8.91
CA ASN A 805 -37.63 -20.60 8.97
C ASN A 805 -38.46 -20.30 7.71
N GLN A 806 -38.19 -19.20 6.99
CA GLN A 806 -38.88 -18.88 5.72
C GLN A 806 -38.53 -19.84 4.57
N ILE A 807 -37.50 -20.69 4.72
CA ILE A 807 -37.10 -21.70 3.72
C ILE A 807 -37.97 -22.97 3.82
N THR A 808 -38.82 -23.10 4.85
CA THR A 808 -39.76 -24.23 5.03
C THR A 808 -40.58 -24.65 3.79
N PRO A 809 -41.02 -23.74 2.87
CA PRO A 809 -41.69 -24.11 1.62
C PRO A 809 -40.85 -24.96 0.63
N ALA A 810 -39.54 -25.11 0.84
CA ALA A 810 -38.69 -26.01 0.04
C ALA A 810 -38.87 -27.50 0.39
N ARG A 811 -39.69 -27.83 1.40
CA ARG A 811 -39.87 -29.21 1.89
C ARG A 811 -40.46 -30.12 0.80
N GLY A 812 -39.75 -31.21 0.50
CA GLY A 812 -40.08 -32.14 -0.58
C GLY A 812 -39.59 -31.69 -1.97
N ARG A 813 -38.95 -30.51 -2.07
CA ARG A 813 -38.49 -29.89 -3.32
C ARG A 813 -36.96 -29.71 -3.37
N LEU A 814 -36.20 -30.47 -2.56
CA LEU A 814 -34.73 -30.44 -2.50
C LEU A 814 -34.10 -31.71 -3.09
N SER A 815 -34.60 -32.13 -4.26
CA SER A 815 -34.19 -33.35 -4.96
C SER A 815 -32.72 -33.38 -5.37
N THR A 816 -32.15 -32.22 -5.76
CA THR A 816 -30.76 -32.09 -6.24
C THR A 816 -29.74 -31.72 -5.17
N LEU A 817 -30.16 -31.49 -3.91
CA LEU A 817 -29.30 -30.88 -2.89
C LEU A 817 -28.24 -31.86 -2.40
N THR A 818 -26.97 -31.67 -2.79
CA THR A 818 -25.84 -32.51 -2.39
C THR A 818 -25.07 -32.00 -1.19
N THR A 819 -25.07 -30.69 -0.98
CA THR A 819 -24.23 -30.03 0.03
C THR A 819 -24.98 -28.87 0.67
N LEU A 820 -25.07 -28.89 2.00
CA LEU A 820 -25.64 -27.79 2.79
C LEU A 820 -24.65 -27.34 3.86
N LEU A 821 -24.33 -26.06 3.86
CA LEU A 821 -23.59 -25.35 4.91
C LEU A 821 -24.56 -24.38 5.60
N LEU A 822 -24.65 -24.47 6.91
CA LEU A 822 -25.42 -23.59 7.79
C LEU A 822 -24.43 -22.95 8.78
N THR A 823 -24.59 -21.66 9.01
CA THR A 823 -23.88 -20.92 10.07
C THR A 823 -24.87 -19.96 10.69
N ILE A 824 -25.12 -20.07 11.99
CA ILE A 824 -26.19 -19.34 12.66
C ILE A 824 -25.68 -18.76 13.97
N ASP A 825 -25.90 -17.47 14.17
CA ASP A 825 -25.75 -16.82 15.47
C ASP A 825 -26.99 -17.12 16.32
N LEU A 826 -26.79 -17.70 17.50
CA LEU A 826 -27.81 -18.01 18.49
C LEU A 826 -27.79 -17.05 19.69
N SER A 827 -26.81 -16.13 19.77
CA SER A 827 -26.65 -15.18 20.88
C SER A 827 -27.87 -14.27 21.06
N MET A 828 -28.61 -14.00 19.98
CA MET A 828 -29.82 -13.18 19.95
C MET A 828 -31.13 -13.99 20.12
N GLY A 829 -31.07 -15.32 20.24
CA GLY A 829 -32.18 -16.13 20.75
C GLY A 829 -32.85 -17.12 19.78
N SER A 830 -33.29 -18.24 20.36
CA SER A 830 -34.04 -19.36 19.76
C SER A 830 -33.36 -20.13 18.61
N SER A 831 -33.03 -21.39 18.88
CA SER A 831 -32.50 -22.35 17.90
C SER A 831 -33.48 -22.60 16.74
N PRO A 832 -33.03 -23.03 15.55
CA PRO A 832 -33.91 -23.32 14.41
C PRO A 832 -35.05 -24.26 14.78
N ARG A 833 -36.29 -23.91 14.39
CA ARG A 833 -37.47 -24.73 14.70
C ARG A 833 -37.29 -26.13 14.09
N ARG A 834 -37.75 -27.16 14.80
CA ARG A 834 -37.69 -28.57 14.34
C ARG A 834 -38.33 -28.79 12.96
N SER A 835 -39.23 -27.90 12.54
CA SER A 835 -39.79 -27.84 11.18
C SER A 835 -38.74 -27.63 10.09
N PHE A 836 -37.69 -26.82 10.33
CA PHE A 836 -36.61 -26.57 9.37
C PHE A 836 -35.78 -27.85 9.14
N TRP A 837 -35.35 -28.53 10.20
CA TRP A 837 -34.60 -29.77 10.06
C TRP A 837 -35.42 -30.87 9.36
N ASN A 838 -36.75 -30.89 9.57
CA ASN A 838 -37.68 -31.77 8.86
C ASN A 838 -37.87 -31.43 7.35
N ILE A 839 -37.26 -30.36 6.81
CA ILE A 839 -37.15 -30.11 5.36
C ILE A 839 -36.12 -31.10 4.76
N LEU A 840 -35.00 -31.31 5.46
CA LEU A 840 -33.86 -32.10 4.98
C LEU A 840 -34.14 -33.60 5.00
N SER A 841 -35.14 -34.06 5.77
CA SER A 841 -35.59 -35.46 5.83
C SER A 841 -36.12 -36.02 4.50
N VAL A 842 -36.20 -35.19 3.45
CA VAL A 842 -36.67 -35.52 2.10
C VAL A 842 -35.75 -34.93 1.02
N ALA A 843 -34.44 -34.83 1.33
CA ALA A 843 -33.38 -34.46 0.38
C ALA A 843 -32.57 -35.73 -0.02
N PRO A 844 -32.99 -36.48 -1.06
CA PRO A 844 -32.49 -37.83 -1.37
C PRO A 844 -31.07 -37.87 -1.95
N GLN A 845 -30.40 -36.72 -2.05
CA GLN A 845 -29.01 -36.58 -2.54
C GLN A 845 -28.11 -35.84 -1.54
N LEU A 846 -28.60 -35.51 -0.34
CA LEU A 846 -27.82 -34.77 0.66
C LEU A 846 -26.78 -35.70 1.31
N HIS A 847 -25.54 -35.62 0.83
CA HIS A 847 -24.41 -36.42 1.33
C HIS A 847 -23.50 -35.63 2.28
N SER A 848 -23.53 -34.29 2.22
CA SER A 848 -22.63 -33.43 2.98
C SER A 848 -23.40 -32.30 3.69
N LEU A 849 -23.26 -32.25 5.01
CA LEU A 849 -23.89 -31.25 5.88
C LEU A 849 -22.83 -30.61 6.80
N ARG A 850 -22.79 -29.28 6.84
CA ARG A 850 -22.03 -28.52 7.84
C ARG A 850 -22.98 -27.57 8.55
N ALA A 851 -22.95 -27.55 9.88
CA ALA A 851 -23.99 -26.98 10.72
C ALA A 851 -23.35 -26.33 11.97
N LEU A 852 -22.87 -25.10 11.81
CA LEU A 852 -22.12 -24.38 12.84
C LEU A 852 -22.97 -23.33 13.55
N SER A 853 -22.66 -23.06 14.82
CA SER A 853 -23.42 -22.15 15.68
C SER A 853 -22.53 -21.33 16.60
N TRP A 854 -22.96 -20.11 16.90
CA TRP A 854 -22.34 -19.23 17.91
C TRP A 854 -23.32 -19.03 19.09
N GLY A 855 -22.83 -19.06 20.33
CA GLY A 855 -23.63 -18.89 21.55
C GLY A 855 -24.16 -20.19 22.18
N ASP A 856 -24.61 -20.09 23.44
CA ASP A 856 -24.66 -21.16 24.45
C ASP A 856 -25.40 -22.47 24.08
N SER A 857 -26.39 -22.47 23.17
CA SER A 857 -27.26 -23.62 22.95
C SER A 857 -26.78 -24.56 21.83
N GLY A 858 -26.79 -25.88 22.08
CA GLY A 858 -26.41 -26.90 21.09
C GLY A 858 -27.30 -26.88 19.84
N PHE A 859 -26.68 -27.00 18.66
CA PHE A 859 -27.33 -26.66 17.39
C PHE A 859 -28.07 -27.82 16.73
N LEU A 860 -27.44 -28.99 16.70
CA LEU A 860 -27.99 -30.19 16.08
C LEU A 860 -28.31 -31.24 17.14
N SER A 861 -29.55 -31.72 17.16
CA SER A 861 -29.95 -32.85 18.00
C SER A 861 -30.06 -34.12 17.18
N ALA A 862 -29.58 -35.24 17.72
CA ALA A 862 -29.81 -36.57 17.15
C ALA A 862 -31.31 -36.93 17.06
N SER A 863 -32.19 -36.18 17.71
CA SER A 863 -33.65 -36.31 17.63
C SER A 863 -34.28 -35.70 16.35
N PHE A 864 -33.49 -35.02 15.51
CA PHE A 864 -33.97 -34.41 14.27
C PHE A 864 -34.06 -35.43 13.12
N LYS A 865 -35.03 -35.22 12.22
CA LYS A 865 -35.21 -36.06 11.02
C LYS A 865 -34.29 -35.57 9.91
N LEU A 866 -33.04 -36.02 9.96
CA LEU A 866 -32.08 -35.89 8.87
C LEU A 866 -31.97 -37.22 8.10
N PRO A 867 -31.47 -37.21 6.86
CA PRO A 867 -31.20 -38.44 6.12
C PRO A 867 -29.87 -39.05 6.58
N TRP A 868 -29.78 -39.42 7.87
CA TRP A 868 -28.52 -39.72 8.57
C TRP A 868 -27.66 -40.75 7.83
N HIS A 869 -28.23 -41.88 7.38
CA HIS A 869 -27.47 -42.98 6.77
C HIS A 869 -26.63 -42.57 5.56
N GLN A 870 -27.16 -41.73 4.67
CA GLN A 870 -26.50 -41.28 3.43
C GLN A 870 -25.52 -40.10 3.61
N LEU A 871 -25.32 -39.60 4.84
CA LEU A 871 -24.37 -38.52 5.11
C LEU A 871 -22.94 -39.06 5.16
N THR A 872 -22.21 -38.88 4.06
CA THR A 872 -20.78 -39.19 3.98
C THR A 872 -19.90 -38.14 4.67
N ARG A 873 -20.41 -36.92 4.89
CA ARG A 873 -19.67 -35.84 5.59
C ARG A 873 -20.56 -35.01 6.51
N LEU A 874 -20.19 -34.89 7.79
CA LEU A 874 -20.93 -34.12 8.80
C LEU A 874 -20.01 -33.31 9.74
N SER A 875 -20.14 -31.98 9.74
CA SER A 875 -19.45 -31.08 10.68
C SER A 875 -20.47 -30.25 11.47
N THR A 876 -20.53 -30.35 12.80
CA THR A 876 -21.61 -29.76 13.60
C THR A 876 -21.30 -29.65 15.11
N THR A 877 -21.97 -28.72 15.79
CA THR A 877 -22.01 -28.65 17.27
C THR A 877 -23.28 -29.33 17.83
N PHE A 878 -23.11 -30.20 18.83
CA PHE A 878 -24.18 -30.86 19.60
C PHE A 878 -24.36 -30.22 20.99
N ALA A 879 -25.47 -30.51 21.70
CA ALA A 879 -25.62 -30.04 23.08
C ALA A 879 -24.66 -30.78 24.04
N SER A 880 -24.48 -32.09 23.88
CA SER A 880 -23.54 -32.89 24.66
C SER A 880 -22.88 -34.01 23.86
N ASN A 881 -21.81 -34.60 24.42
CA ASN A 881 -21.19 -35.82 23.90
C ASN A 881 -22.21 -36.98 23.78
N THR A 882 -23.21 -37.07 24.66
CA THR A 882 -24.31 -38.04 24.56
C THR A 882 -25.12 -37.88 23.25
N GLU A 883 -25.39 -36.65 22.81
CA GLU A 883 -26.04 -36.40 21.52
C GLU A 883 -25.14 -36.72 20.32
N ALA A 884 -23.85 -36.36 20.41
CA ALA A 884 -22.85 -36.68 19.39
C ALA A 884 -22.73 -38.21 19.18
N LEU A 885 -22.65 -38.97 20.27
CA LEU A 885 -22.66 -40.44 20.27
C LEU A 885 -23.97 -41.00 19.68
N SER A 886 -25.11 -40.39 20.00
CA SER A 886 -26.43 -40.76 19.45
C SER A 886 -26.57 -40.46 17.95
N ALA A 887 -25.82 -39.49 17.42
CA ALA A 887 -25.71 -39.22 15.99
C ALA A 887 -24.81 -40.24 15.28
N LEU A 888 -23.63 -40.59 15.83
CA LEU A 888 -22.75 -41.61 15.26
C LEU A 888 -23.46 -42.96 15.05
N ARG A 889 -24.34 -43.37 15.97
CA ARG A 889 -25.19 -44.58 15.83
C ARG A 889 -26.13 -44.58 14.61
N LYS A 890 -26.24 -43.49 13.85
CA LYS A 890 -27.13 -43.33 12.67
C LYS A 890 -26.37 -43.03 11.38
N LEU A 891 -25.05 -42.84 11.47
CA LEU A 891 -24.18 -42.40 10.39
C LEU A 891 -23.40 -43.62 9.85
N SER A 892 -24.09 -44.47 9.10
CA SER A 892 -23.50 -45.71 8.57
C SER A 892 -22.42 -45.46 7.50
N ASP A 893 -22.62 -44.45 6.66
CA ASP A 893 -21.83 -44.25 5.43
C ASP A 893 -20.82 -43.08 5.58
N ILE A 894 -20.57 -42.63 6.82
CA ILE A 894 -19.73 -41.46 7.14
C ILE A 894 -18.24 -41.72 6.85
N VAL A 895 -17.59 -40.75 6.20
CA VAL A 895 -16.18 -40.78 5.80
C VAL A 895 -15.37 -39.69 6.49
N GLU A 896 -15.97 -38.51 6.70
CA GLU A 896 -15.34 -37.37 7.40
C GLU A 896 -16.34 -36.76 8.40
N CYS A 897 -15.94 -36.57 9.66
CA CYS A 897 -16.77 -35.79 10.59
C CYS A 897 -15.98 -34.91 11.56
N THR A 898 -16.62 -33.80 11.95
CA THR A 898 -16.08 -32.78 12.86
C THR A 898 -17.15 -32.44 13.88
N PHE A 899 -17.07 -33.07 15.06
CA PHE A 899 -18.11 -32.99 16.08
C PHE A 899 -17.61 -32.16 17.27
N ALA A 900 -18.31 -31.06 17.51
CA ALA A 900 -18.14 -30.26 18.71
C ALA A 900 -19.30 -30.47 19.69
N TRP A 901 -19.09 -30.24 20.98
CA TRP A 901 -20.18 -30.18 21.98
C TRP A 901 -19.82 -29.25 23.14
N ARG A 902 -20.84 -28.70 23.82
CA ARG A 902 -20.64 -27.77 24.95
C ARG A 902 -20.79 -28.38 26.34
N LYS A 903 -21.25 -29.63 26.43
CA LYS A 903 -21.40 -30.35 27.69
C LYS A 903 -20.83 -31.77 27.61
N SER A 904 -19.78 -32.03 28.38
CA SER A 904 -19.24 -33.38 28.56
C SER A 904 -20.00 -34.09 29.68
N GLU A 905 -20.68 -35.19 29.35
CA GLU A 905 -21.46 -36.03 30.26
C GLU A 905 -20.77 -37.39 30.47
N VAL A 906 -21.13 -38.11 31.55
CA VAL A 906 -20.57 -39.44 31.85
C VAL A 906 -21.37 -40.51 31.11
N LEU A 907 -20.71 -41.23 30.20
CA LEU A 907 -21.34 -42.13 29.23
C LEU A 907 -21.53 -43.57 29.77
N LEU A 908 -22.22 -43.68 30.93
CA LEU A 908 -22.49 -44.96 31.58
C LEU A 908 -23.22 -45.95 30.65
N ASN A 909 -22.76 -47.20 30.64
CA ASN A 909 -23.37 -48.35 29.94
C ASN A 909 -23.59 -48.17 28.41
N SER A 910 -22.86 -47.28 27.74
CA SER A 910 -22.89 -47.21 26.28
C SER A 910 -22.17 -48.40 25.64
N SER A 911 -22.80 -49.01 24.62
CA SER A 911 -22.13 -49.99 23.76
C SER A 911 -21.21 -49.30 22.76
N THR A 912 -20.14 -50.00 22.36
CA THR A 912 -19.28 -49.65 21.22
C THR A 912 -20.11 -49.44 19.95
N ILE A 913 -19.64 -48.55 19.09
CA ILE A 913 -20.23 -48.20 17.79
C ILE A 913 -19.18 -48.47 16.72
N HIS A 914 -19.55 -49.33 15.78
CA HIS A 914 -18.75 -49.64 14.60
C HIS A 914 -19.01 -48.58 13.52
N VAL A 915 -17.97 -47.86 13.10
CA VAL A 915 -18.04 -46.80 12.07
C VAL A 915 -17.04 -47.11 10.96
N PRO A 916 -17.36 -48.05 10.06
CA PRO A 916 -16.36 -48.77 9.27
C PRO A 916 -15.65 -47.92 8.21
N TYR A 917 -16.33 -46.89 7.69
CA TYR A 917 -15.85 -46.09 6.55
C TYR A 917 -15.19 -44.77 6.94
N LEU A 918 -15.18 -44.42 8.24
CA LEU A 918 -14.65 -43.13 8.69
C LEU A 918 -13.13 -43.07 8.54
N ARG A 919 -12.65 -42.01 7.88
CA ARG A 919 -11.24 -41.74 7.59
C ARG A 919 -10.69 -40.52 8.31
N SER A 920 -11.51 -39.49 8.50
CA SER A 920 -11.13 -38.28 9.25
C SER A 920 -12.13 -38.03 10.37
N LEU A 921 -11.63 -37.95 11.61
CA LEU A 921 -12.39 -37.58 12.79
C LEU A 921 -11.76 -36.37 13.47
N VAL A 922 -12.58 -35.36 13.76
CA VAL A 922 -12.23 -34.22 14.62
C VAL A 922 -13.25 -34.15 15.76
N LEU A 923 -12.77 -34.20 17.01
CA LEU A 923 -13.57 -34.06 18.23
C LEU A 923 -13.11 -32.83 19.03
N GLN A 924 -14.05 -32.03 19.53
CA GLN A 924 -13.75 -30.78 20.26
C GLN A 924 -14.80 -30.45 21.32
N VAL A 925 -14.37 -29.88 22.44
CA VAL A 925 -15.25 -29.17 23.39
C VAL A 925 -15.33 -27.69 22.99
N GLU A 926 -16.54 -27.15 22.87
CA GLU A 926 -16.81 -25.72 22.56
C GLU A 926 -17.32 -24.98 23.81
N GLY A 927 -16.81 -23.77 24.01
CA GLY A 927 -17.21 -22.85 25.06
C GLY A 927 -18.47 -22.03 24.77
N PRO A 928 -18.87 -21.16 25.71
CA PRO A 928 -19.99 -20.23 25.55
C PRO A 928 -19.83 -19.29 24.34
N ASP A 929 -18.59 -18.85 24.09
CA ASP A 929 -18.20 -17.92 23.03
C ASP A 929 -17.89 -18.60 21.67
N GLY A 930 -17.99 -19.93 21.59
CA GLY A 930 -17.70 -20.72 20.39
C GLY A 930 -16.22 -21.04 20.15
N PHE A 931 -15.32 -20.60 21.03
CA PHE A 931 -13.91 -21.03 21.03
C PHE A 931 -13.76 -22.34 21.85
N PRO A 932 -12.60 -23.03 21.82
CA PRO A 932 -12.36 -24.15 22.73
C PRO A 932 -12.32 -23.65 24.19
N ASP A 933 -13.17 -24.19 25.07
CA ASP A 933 -13.13 -23.88 26.51
C ASP A 933 -12.33 -24.95 27.25
N GLU A 934 -11.22 -24.49 27.82
CA GLU A 934 -10.16 -25.28 28.44
C GLU A 934 -10.48 -25.61 29.92
N THR A 935 -11.62 -25.11 30.46
CA THR A 935 -11.98 -25.19 31.89
C THR A 935 -13.01 -26.28 32.24
N PHE A 936 -13.61 -26.95 31.25
CA PHE A 936 -14.68 -27.92 31.48
C PHE A 936 -14.20 -29.27 32.09
N GLN A 937 -15.03 -29.85 32.94
CA GLN A 937 -14.70 -31.05 33.73
C GLN A 937 -14.49 -32.31 32.87
N LYS A 938 -13.63 -33.21 33.35
CA LYS A 938 -13.40 -34.55 32.76
C LYS A 938 -14.71 -35.33 32.62
N GLY A 939 -15.20 -35.47 31.39
CA GLY A 939 -16.24 -36.43 31.03
C GLY A 939 -15.65 -37.76 30.58
N THR A 940 -16.50 -38.70 30.16
CA THR A 940 -16.02 -39.91 29.46
C THR A 940 -15.68 -39.54 28.01
N SER A 941 -14.54 -40.02 27.51
CA SER A 941 -14.12 -39.84 26.12
C SER A 941 -15.12 -40.50 25.16
N LEU A 942 -15.36 -39.89 23.99
CA LEU A 942 -16.11 -40.57 22.94
C LEU A 942 -15.32 -41.72 22.33
N LEU A 943 -13.99 -41.62 22.28
CA LEU A 943 -13.09 -42.61 21.68
C LEU A 943 -13.30 -44.02 22.27
N ASP A 944 -13.64 -44.11 23.55
CA ASP A 944 -13.91 -45.36 24.29
C ASP A 944 -15.01 -46.22 23.65
N PHE A 945 -15.99 -45.56 23.04
CA PHE A 945 -17.17 -46.21 22.46
C PHE A 945 -17.08 -46.35 20.93
N LEU A 946 -15.91 -46.15 20.34
CA LEU A 946 -15.73 -46.17 18.88
C LEU A 946 -14.81 -47.30 18.41
N GLU A 947 -15.12 -47.80 17.22
CA GLU A 947 -14.35 -48.77 16.45
C GLU A 947 -14.33 -48.31 14.98
N MET A 948 -13.15 -47.94 14.47
CA MET A 948 -13.00 -47.14 13.24
C MET A 948 -11.81 -47.65 12.38
N PRO A 949 -11.95 -48.82 11.71
CA PRO A 949 -10.83 -49.48 11.04
C PRO A 949 -10.20 -48.67 9.88
N CYS A 950 -11.01 -47.88 9.16
CA CYS A 950 -10.52 -47.03 8.07
C CYS A 950 -9.89 -45.69 8.51
N LEU A 951 -9.71 -45.44 9.82
CA LEU A 951 -9.26 -44.13 10.31
C LEU A 951 -7.84 -43.77 9.82
N GLN A 952 -7.72 -42.64 9.12
CA GLN A 952 -6.48 -42.12 8.54
C GLN A 952 -5.98 -40.83 9.23
N SER A 953 -6.91 -40.08 9.83
CA SER A 953 -6.68 -38.77 10.44
C SER A 953 -7.52 -38.64 11.72
N LEU A 954 -6.90 -38.34 12.85
CA LEU A 954 -7.59 -38.09 14.12
C LEU A 954 -7.12 -36.78 14.74
N THR A 955 -8.05 -35.90 15.06
CA THR A 955 -7.83 -34.74 15.95
C THR A 955 -8.79 -34.86 17.13
N THR A 956 -8.27 -34.79 18.36
CA THR A 956 -9.13 -34.66 19.55
C THR A 956 -8.65 -33.54 20.46
N ARG A 957 -9.61 -32.69 20.86
CA ARG A 957 -9.50 -31.67 21.91
C ARG A 957 -10.47 -31.97 23.06
N GLU A 958 -10.88 -33.24 23.22
CA GLU A 958 -11.68 -33.68 24.36
C GLU A 958 -10.79 -34.12 25.53
N THR A 959 -11.39 -34.35 26.70
CA THR A 959 -10.69 -34.95 27.85
C THR A 959 -10.48 -36.47 27.69
N ALA A 960 -9.90 -36.88 26.56
CA ALA A 960 -9.36 -38.22 26.37
C ALA A 960 -8.11 -38.41 27.24
N ASP A 961 -7.68 -39.66 27.41
CA ASP A 961 -6.40 -40.02 28.04
C ASP A 961 -5.66 -41.09 27.22
N GLU A 962 -4.51 -41.55 27.72
CA GLU A 962 -3.71 -42.65 27.17
C GLU A 962 -4.58 -43.88 26.88
N GLU A 963 -5.44 -44.27 27.83
CA GLU A 963 -6.22 -45.50 27.74
C GLU A 963 -7.31 -45.39 26.66
N ALA A 964 -7.98 -44.24 26.56
CA ALA A 964 -8.98 -43.99 25.51
C ALA A 964 -8.35 -44.00 24.10
N LEU A 965 -7.19 -43.36 23.91
CA LEU A 965 -6.47 -43.32 22.63
C LEU A 965 -5.86 -44.67 22.25
N LEU A 966 -5.12 -45.30 23.16
CA LEU A 966 -4.48 -46.60 22.94
C LEU A 966 -5.53 -47.72 22.80
N GLY A 967 -6.61 -47.61 23.56
CA GLY A 967 -7.80 -48.45 23.47
C GLY A 967 -8.49 -48.32 22.13
N LEU A 968 -8.69 -47.10 21.61
CA LEU A 968 -9.30 -46.90 20.28
C LEU A 968 -8.46 -47.53 19.17
N VAL A 969 -7.15 -47.27 19.16
CA VAL A 969 -6.22 -47.81 18.15
C VAL A 969 -6.18 -49.34 18.21
N THR A 970 -6.27 -49.92 19.41
CA THR A 970 -6.26 -51.38 19.61
C THR A 970 -7.62 -52.03 19.30
N ARG A 971 -8.75 -51.38 19.63
CA ARG A 971 -10.11 -51.86 19.27
C ARG A 971 -10.37 -51.81 17.76
N SER A 972 -9.86 -50.79 17.09
CA SER A 972 -10.13 -50.52 15.67
C SER A 972 -9.19 -51.20 14.68
N ASP A 973 -8.04 -51.71 15.15
CA ASP A 973 -6.90 -52.14 14.32
C ASP A 973 -6.41 -51.07 13.32
N CYS A 974 -6.70 -49.79 13.57
CA CYS A 974 -6.39 -48.68 12.65
C CYS A 974 -4.93 -48.21 12.69
N ALA A 975 -4.07 -48.91 13.43
CA ALA A 975 -2.68 -48.51 13.65
C ALA A 975 -1.83 -48.51 12.36
N ALA A 976 -2.23 -49.32 11.36
CA ALA A 976 -1.62 -49.38 10.04
C ALA A 976 -2.27 -48.43 9.02
N SER A 977 -3.42 -47.82 9.32
CA SER A 977 -4.15 -46.86 8.48
C SER A 977 -3.96 -45.40 8.92
N LEU A 978 -3.69 -45.13 10.21
CA LEU A 978 -3.51 -43.78 10.72
C LEU A 978 -2.21 -43.12 10.21
N THR A 979 -2.34 -41.90 9.66
CA THR A 979 -1.25 -41.12 9.05
C THR A 979 -1.10 -39.72 9.64
N ARG A 980 -2.18 -39.15 10.20
CA ARG A 980 -2.21 -37.85 10.91
C ARG A 980 -2.84 -38.04 12.31
N LEU A 981 -2.21 -37.51 13.35
CA LEU A 981 -2.72 -37.53 14.73
C LEU A 981 -2.47 -36.17 15.40
N HIS A 982 -3.48 -35.61 16.06
CA HIS A 982 -3.41 -34.37 16.84
C HIS A 982 -4.18 -34.55 18.16
N PHE A 983 -3.51 -34.28 19.29
CA PHE A 983 -4.11 -34.29 20.63
C PHE A 983 -3.46 -33.23 21.54
N HIS A 984 -4.02 -33.07 22.74
CA HIS A 984 -3.53 -32.13 23.75
C HIS A 984 -2.50 -32.79 24.70
N SER A 985 -1.45 -32.08 25.08
CA SER A 985 -0.30 -32.57 25.88
C SER A 985 -0.72 -33.36 27.12
N SER A 986 -1.65 -32.82 27.90
CA SER A 986 -2.11 -33.34 29.19
C SER A 986 -2.87 -34.67 29.11
N THR A 987 -3.16 -35.18 27.91
CA THR A 987 -3.83 -36.48 27.71
C THR A 987 -2.87 -37.66 27.61
N VAL A 988 -1.58 -37.45 27.30
CA VAL A 988 -0.62 -38.51 26.89
C VAL A 988 0.71 -38.36 27.64
N ASN A 989 1.03 -39.33 28.50
CA ASN A 989 2.32 -39.34 29.23
C ASN A 989 3.48 -39.96 28.41
N GLN A 990 4.67 -40.05 29.01
CA GLN A 990 5.87 -40.55 28.34
C GLN A 990 5.81 -42.06 27.96
N SER A 991 5.13 -42.91 28.73
CA SER A 991 4.83 -44.30 28.35
C SER A 991 3.89 -44.35 27.16
N ALA A 992 2.77 -43.62 27.28
CA ALA A 992 1.73 -43.52 26.26
C ALA A 992 2.33 -43.18 24.89
N PHE A 993 3.15 -42.13 24.83
CA PHE A 993 3.76 -41.64 23.61
C PHE A 993 4.63 -42.70 22.91
N LEU A 994 5.43 -43.46 23.68
CA LEU A 994 6.27 -44.53 23.13
C LEU A 994 5.42 -45.69 22.62
N GLN A 995 4.37 -46.10 23.34
CA GLN A 995 3.47 -47.17 22.88
C GLN A 995 2.70 -46.76 21.61
N LEU A 996 2.21 -45.52 21.55
CA LEU A 996 1.52 -44.97 20.38
C LEU A 996 2.44 -44.90 19.15
N THR A 997 3.67 -44.38 19.31
CA THR A 997 4.64 -44.27 18.19
C THR A 997 5.25 -45.61 17.76
N GLN A 998 5.29 -46.61 18.63
CA GLN A 998 5.63 -48.00 18.28
C GLN A 998 4.50 -48.69 17.50
N LYS A 999 3.24 -48.57 17.96
CA LYS A 999 2.09 -49.22 17.32
C LYS A 999 1.72 -48.61 15.96
N MET A 1000 2.00 -47.33 15.70
CA MET A 1000 1.56 -46.61 14.50
C MET A 1000 2.71 -46.32 13.51
N PRO A 1001 3.21 -47.32 12.76
CA PRO A 1001 4.41 -47.18 11.92
C PRO A 1001 4.23 -46.20 10.75
N ARG A 1002 2.99 -46.01 10.26
CA ARG A 1002 2.66 -45.13 9.14
C ARG A 1002 2.35 -43.67 9.52
N LEU A 1003 2.48 -43.30 10.80
CA LEU A 1003 2.26 -41.92 11.22
C LEU A 1003 3.26 -40.97 10.54
N THR A 1004 2.74 -40.04 9.74
CA THR A 1004 3.53 -39.06 8.95
C THR A 1004 3.56 -37.69 9.60
N SER A 1005 2.46 -37.30 10.27
CA SER A 1005 2.29 -36.04 10.97
C SER A 1005 1.71 -36.27 12.36
N LEU A 1006 2.37 -35.73 13.36
CA LEU A 1006 1.95 -35.76 14.76
C LEU A 1006 1.95 -34.32 15.30
N HIS A 1007 0.83 -33.86 15.84
CA HIS A 1007 0.69 -32.53 16.43
C HIS A 1007 0.33 -32.62 17.90
N ILE A 1008 1.06 -31.90 18.76
CA ILE A 1008 0.82 -31.83 20.20
C ILE A 1008 0.65 -30.38 20.59
N GLU A 1009 -0.46 -30.09 21.26
CA GLU A 1009 -0.85 -28.75 21.68
C GLU A 1009 -0.85 -28.68 23.21
N ASP A 1010 -0.26 -27.65 23.82
CA ASP A 1010 -0.02 -27.58 25.26
C ASP A 1010 -0.69 -26.39 25.95
N LEU A 1011 -1.02 -26.58 27.23
CA LEU A 1011 -1.66 -25.62 28.13
C LEU A 1011 -1.13 -25.77 29.55
N ASP A 1012 -0.24 -24.84 29.93
CA ASP A 1012 0.00 -24.52 31.34
C ASP A 1012 0.11 -22.99 31.52
N GLY A 1013 -0.89 -22.28 30.99
CA GLY A 1013 -1.00 -20.80 31.04
C GLY A 1013 -1.39 -20.23 32.40
N THR A 1014 -1.43 -21.05 33.45
CA THR A 1014 -1.94 -20.70 34.79
C THR A 1014 -0.95 -21.03 35.91
N LEU A 1015 0.33 -20.71 35.71
CA LEU A 1015 1.28 -20.62 36.82
C LEU A 1015 0.94 -19.42 37.71
N LEU A 1016 0.46 -19.70 38.92
CA LEU A 1016 0.49 -18.73 40.01
C LEU A 1016 1.97 -18.35 40.29
N PRO A 1017 2.30 -17.09 40.62
CA PRO A 1017 3.69 -16.67 40.79
C PRO A 1017 4.38 -17.39 41.97
N GLY A 1018 5.19 -18.42 41.67
CA GLY A 1018 6.01 -19.12 42.68
C GLY A 1018 6.23 -20.63 42.50
N SER A 1019 5.56 -21.31 41.55
CA SER A 1019 5.75 -22.76 41.34
C SER A 1019 6.57 -23.09 40.09
N GLU A 1020 7.79 -23.60 40.26
CA GLU A 1020 8.57 -24.21 39.17
C GLU A 1020 7.98 -25.59 38.82
N ASN A 1021 7.40 -25.74 37.63
CA ASN A 1021 6.96 -27.03 37.10
C ASN A 1021 7.75 -27.39 35.82
N PRO A 1022 8.67 -28.37 35.86
CA PRO A 1022 9.61 -28.64 34.75
C PRO A 1022 8.99 -29.50 33.64
N GLY A 1023 7.92 -29.01 33.00
CA GLY A 1023 7.13 -29.73 32.00
C GLY A 1023 7.85 -29.96 30.66
N ILE A 1024 7.75 -28.99 29.74
CA ILE A 1024 8.07 -29.16 28.30
C ILE A 1024 9.54 -29.52 28.04
N PRO A 1025 10.56 -28.78 28.53
CA PRO A 1025 11.95 -29.03 28.15
C PRO A 1025 12.39 -30.43 28.60
N THR A 1026 11.98 -30.83 29.81
CA THR A 1026 12.29 -32.13 30.41
C THR A 1026 11.56 -33.28 29.72
N PHE A 1027 10.40 -33.04 29.09
CA PHE A 1027 9.70 -34.05 28.28
C PHE A 1027 10.44 -34.27 26.95
N ILE A 1028 10.76 -33.19 26.22
CA ILE A 1028 11.42 -33.29 24.91
C ILE A 1028 12.85 -33.85 25.03
N HIS A 1029 13.64 -33.42 26.03
CA HIS A 1029 14.96 -34.01 26.30
C HIS A 1029 14.91 -35.52 26.64
N ARG A 1030 13.89 -35.97 27.39
CA ARG A 1030 13.75 -37.41 27.70
C ARG A 1030 13.26 -38.22 26.50
N LEU A 1031 12.47 -37.61 25.60
CA LEU A 1031 12.10 -38.22 24.32
C LEU A 1031 13.29 -38.37 23.37
N SER A 1032 14.19 -37.39 23.26
CA SER A 1032 15.42 -37.54 22.46
C SER A 1032 16.30 -38.68 23.00
N ASP A 1033 16.55 -38.71 24.31
CA ASP A 1033 17.42 -39.70 24.94
C ASP A 1033 16.89 -41.14 24.83
N GLN A 1034 15.57 -41.35 24.89
CA GLN A 1034 14.97 -42.67 24.76
C GLN A 1034 14.79 -43.12 23.30
N TRP A 1035 14.53 -42.19 22.37
CA TRP A 1035 14.51 -42.55 20.95
C TRP A 1035 15.92 -42.91 20.44
N LEU A 1036 16.96 -42.17 20.85
CA LEU A 1036 18.35 -42.54 20.52
C LEU A 1036 18.65 -44.01 20.91
N LYS A 1037 18.29 -44.41 22.14
CA LYS A 1037 18.45 -45.78 22.64
C LYS A 1037 17.58 -46.81 21.91
N SER A 1038 16.36 -46.46 21.49
CA SER A 1038 15.52 -47.38 20.71
C SER A 1038 16.02 -47.55 19.27
N ARG A 1039 16.77 -46.59 18.72
CA ARG A 1039 17.39 -46.67 17.39
C ARG A 1039 18.65 -47.53 17.38
N GLU A 1040 19.40 -47.59 18.48
CA GLU A 1040 20.54 -48.51 18.64
C GLU A 1040 20.11 -49.99 18.59
N ALA A 1041 18.84 -50.29 18.91
CA ALA A 1041 18.30 -51.65 18.83
C ALA A 1041 17.89 -52.10 17.41
N PHE A 1042 17.79 -51.18 16.42
CA PHE A 1042 17.27 -51.49 15.08
C PHE A 1042 18.01 -50.68 13.99
N PRO A 1043 19.23 -51.11 13.56
CA PRO A 1043 20.08 -50.32 12.67
C PRO A 1043 19.64 -50.27 11.19
N ASP A 1044 18.97 -51.31 10.68
CA ASP A 1044 18.80 -51.51 9.21
C ASP A 1044 17.52 -50.89 8.60
N ALA A 1045 16.79 -50.04 9.33
CA ALA A 1045 15.56 -49.41 8.86
C ALA A 1045 15.80 -47.97 8.33
N SER A 1046 15.60 -47.75 7.03
CA SER A 1046 15.60 -46.40 6.45
C SER A 1046 14.42 -45.57 7.01
N PRO A 1047 14.64 -44.40 7.64
CA PRO A 1047 13.57 -43.69 8.32
C PRO A 1047 12.63 -43.00 7.32
N PRO A 1048 11.29 -43.15 7.44
CA PRO A 1048 10.36 -42.24 6.78
C PRO A 1048 10.52 -40.83 7.38
N ARG A 1049 10.40 -39.78 6.56
CA ARG A 1049 10.39 -38.40 7.05
C ARG A 1049 9.13 -38.18 7.89
N ARG A 1050 9.29 -38.15 9.22
CA ARG A 1050 8.21 -37.92 10.18
C ARG A 1050 8.23 -36.46 10.62
N TRP A 1051 7.07 -35.81 10.51
CA TRP A 1051 6.83 -34.45 10.98
C TRP A 1051 6.19 -34.49 12.37
N VAL A 1052 6.76 -33.74 13.31
CA VAL A 1052 6.21 -33.58 14.66
C VAL A 1052 6.11 -32.08 14.94
N ARG A 1053 4.89 -31.53 14.94
CA ARG A 1053 4.64 -30.13 15.25
C ARG A 1053 4.25 -30.01 16.72
N ILE A 1054 4.82 -29.05 17.43
CA ILE A 1054 4.57 -28.80 18.85
C ILE A 1054 4.25 -27.31 19.02
N THR A 1055 3.08 -26.98 19.56
CA THR A 1055 2.79 -25.58 19.90
C THR A 1055 3.12 -25.30 21.36
N ASP A 1056 4.06 -24.40 21.60
CA ASP A 1056 4.52 -23.96 22.92
C ASP A 1056 4.17 -22.47 23.13
N SER A 1057 3.75 -22.10 24.34
CA SER A 1057 3.41 -20.74 24.73
C SER A 1057 4.54 -20.00 25.46
N HIS A 1058 5.61 -20.69 25.87
CA HIS A 1058 6.72 -20.16 26.65
C HIS A 1058 8.07 -20.38 25.95
N TYR A 1059 8.28 -19.59 24.90
CA TYR A 1059 9.47 -19.60 24.05
C TYR A 1059 10.76 -19.24 24.82
N SER A 1060 11.41 -20.23 25.41
CA SER A 1060 12.73 -20.08 26.05
C SER A 1060 13.86 -20.32 25.05
N SER A 1061 14.94 -19.53 25.16
CA SER A 1061 16.04 -19.47 24.17
C SER A 1061 16.94 -20.71 24.07
N ASN A 1062 16.64 -21.77 24.82
CA ASN A 1062 17.60 -22.86 25.08
C ASN A 1062 17.38 -24.14 24.26
N MET A 1063 16.30 -24.27 23.48
CA MET A 1063 15.98 -25.52 22.75
C MET A 1063 16.75 -25.75 21.44
N SER A 1064 17.48 -24.74 20.93
CA SER A 1064 18.17 -24.82 19.64
C SER A 1064 19.15 -26.01 19.47
N PRO A 1065 19.92 -26.45 20.48
CA PRO A 1065 20.82 -27.61 20.33
C PRO A 1065 20.06 -28.92 20.11
N VAL A 1066 18.94 -29.12 20.82
CA VAL A 1066 18.13 -30.34 20.77
C VAL A 1066 17.46 -30.49 19.41
N LEU A 1067 16.90 -29.39 18.89
CA LEU A 1067 16.28 -29.36 17.56
C LEU A 1067 17.28 -29.71 16.45
N ALA A 1068 18.49 -29.15 16.50
CA ALA A 1068 19.55 -29.47 15.55
C ALA A 1068 19.95 -30.96 15.61
N GLN A 1069 20.06 -31.52 16.82
CA GLN A 1069 20.43 -32.91 17.04
C GLN A 1069 19.33 -33.88 16.57
N MET A 1070 18.05 -33.59 16.82
CA MET A 1070 16.93 -34.42 16.34
C MET A 1070 16.79 -34.36 14.80
N HIS A 1071 17.00 -33.19 14.19
CA HIS A 1071 16.98 -33.04 12.73
C HIS A 1071 18.04 -33.90 12.02
N GLN A 1072 19.21 -34.09 12.63
CA GLN A 1072 20.27 -34.96 12.12
C GLN A 1072 19.85 -36.45 12.01
N TYR A 1073 18.81 -36.88 12.72
CA TYR A 1073 18.37 -38.28 12.76
C TYR A 1073 17.09 -38.59 11.98
N GLY A 1074 16.56 -37.62 11.21
CA GLY A 1074 15.44 -37.83 10.27
C GLY A 1074 14.08 -37.26 10.71
N LEU A 1075 14.06 -36.46 11.77
CA LEU A 1075 12.89 -35.75 12.28
C LEU A 1075 12.78 -34.34 11.72
N SER A 1076 11.57 -33.96 11.29
CA SER A 1076 11.22 -32.55 11.11
C SER A 1076 10.36 -32.13 12.28
N ILE A 1077 10.97 -31.47 13.28
CA ILE A 1077 10.24 -30.89 14.41
C ILE A 1077 9.99 -29.41 14.12
N GLU A 1078 8.73 -29.00 14.19
CA GLU A 1078 8.32 -27.61 14.02
C GLU A 1078 7.71 -27.11 15.33
N ILE A 1079 8.37 -26.16 15.98
CA ILE A 1079 7.82 -25.47 17.16
C ILE A 1079 7.17 -24.17 16.70
N SER A 1080 5.93 -23.94 17.12
CA SER A 1080 5.18 -22.72 16.76
C SER A 1080 4.52 -22.09 17.99
N SER A 1081 4.68 -20.77 18.14
CA SER A 1081 4.04 -20.02 19.23
C SER A 1081 2.58 -19.69 18.88
N ARG A 1082 1.72 -19.56 19.90
CA ARG A 1082 0.27 -19.27 19.74
C ARG A 1082 0.05 -18.00 18.89
N SER A 1083 -0.25 -18.20 17.62
CA SER A 1083 -0.91 -17.23 16.73
C SER A 1083 -2.26 -17.81 16.29
N SER A 1084 -3.20 -16.94 15.95
CA SER A 1084 -4.64 -17.25 15.93
C SER A 1084 -5.01 -18.40 14.97
N PHE A 1085 -5.66 -19.44 15.52
CA PHE A 1085 -6.54 -20.55 15.03
C PHE A 1085 -6.81 -20.85 13.53
N VAL A 1086 -6.39 -20.01 12.58
CA VAL A 1086 -6.73 -20.07 11.16
C VAL A 1086 -6.03 -21.24 10.45
N ASP A 1087 -4.77 -21.52 10.76
CA ASP A 1087 -3.93 -22.47 10.02
C ASP A 1087 -4.45 -23.92 10.07
N ILE A 1088 -5.03 -24.35 11.20
CA ILE A 1088 -5.49 -25.74 11.39
C ILE A 1088 -6.71 -26.05 10.50
N ILE A 1089 -7.49 -25.04 10.11
CA ILE A 1089 -8.59 -25.20 9.15
C ILE A 1089 -8.08 -25.20 7.70
N LEU A 1090 -6.93 -24.58 7.41
CA LEU A 1090 -6.44 -24.40 6.05
C LEU A 1090 -5.79 -25.65 5.42
N ASP A 1091 -5.26 -26.58 6.20
CA ASP A 1091 -4.59 -27.77 5.63
C ASP A 1091 -5.55 -28.80 5.03
N ASP A 1092 -6.80 -28.91 5.52
CA ASP A 1092 -7.85 -29.71 4.86
C ASP A 1092 -8.53 -28.96 3.68
N PHE A 1093 -8.13 -27.72 3.38
CA PHE A 1093 -8.55 -26.95 2.20
C PHE A 1093 -7.57 -27.03 1.01
N ARG A 1094 -6.56 -27.91 1.06
CA ARG A 1094 -5.52 -28.08 0.01
C ARG A 1094 -5.78 -29.22 -1.00
N TYR A 1095 -7.06 -29.52 -1.29
CA TYR A 1095 -7.51 -30.47 -2.33
C TYR A 1095 -8.62 -29.88 -3.20
#